data_AF-A0A2N9NZK2-F1
#
_entry.id   AF-A0A2N9NZK2-F1
#
_cell.length_a   1.000
_cell.length_b   1.000
_cell.length_c   1.000
_cell.angle_alpha   90.00
_cell.angle_beta   90.00
_cell.angle_gamma   90.00
#
_symmetry.space_group_name_H-M   'P 1'
#
loop_
_entity.id
_entity.type
_entity.pdbx_description
1 polymer ?
#
loop_
_entity_poly.entity_id
_entity_poly.type
_entity_poly.pdbx_seq_one_letter_code
_entity_poly.pdbx_strand_id
1 'polypeptide(L)'
;MKYRPVRTFATLAFLGLNGIINSPLSTVAAQGTAFTYQGRLDDTGICADGFYNFQFSLYGQGMGGIPLYNNTTTTTDVLVSNGLFAVTLDFGPDVFNGTAYWLDTRVATNTQPTPPPLVELSPRLQILATPYAIYAESAGKVANGAITAGQLGTTGGPPTSGEVLSYDGTSLIWEAPPGADAWLLTGNVGTSPANFLGTTDDEPLQMEVHGQMALRLQPTANGIPNIIGGGLQSFVNPGCFGDVIAGGLNNFIQGDLSAIGGGWANEIDWMASNSVIAGGYANSLQTNAPFSFIGAGQFNSIGSGGPIGGKWDVIGGGSNNAVFPNLSFTGGGGANLIGSNADCSVIAGGYNNVIVSNSFGSFIGGGVSNSLGSIYTTFADYGTVGGGFQNNNAAGLPYAIIAGGYQNDIEQYSQAATISGGQNNTNMAEWTVIGGGLLNSITLGSDNSTIGGGMENSIQNSYCAIAGGFSNVIFFTEADAYALIGGGFKNGIGAGGVFGAESTGDTIAGGFQNNILANSPAASISGGRNNNIQINSPGATIAGGQTNSISSHCQDAAIAGGQYNIMLDGSSNSFIGGGFGNSTGYGAGYATVGGGQSNSISEALFATVAGGQGNYGGPNGTSSSGNYGAIPGGQSNSVIGNFSFAAGRQAIAQNDGSFVWADNSGFLFNPYLTLGIGPYGGGSSNTFNVRSTGGFYIATSVGSFGQVLSGMYLGAGDSGWNTLSDRNAKTNFVALDAQDILERLAKMPVLGWNYKSQHDASVRHIGPMAQDFNEAFGVGQPDKAGEKRFINSVDEEGVALAAIQGLNQKLEETAKAKDATIQLLEQRLERLEQRMENPDWQMEDGKTSQH
;
A
#
# COMPACT_ATOMS: atom_id res chain seq x y z
N MET A 1 8.19 -62.72 -45.64
CA MET A 1 9.14 -61.88 -46.39
C MET A 1 10.48 -61.92 -45.67
N LYS A 2 11.46 -62.68 -46.17
CA LYS A 2 12.75 -62.18 -46.72
C LYS A 2 13.33 -60.97 -45.95
N TYR A 3 14.45 -61.14 -45.24
CA TYR A 3 15.77 -60.53 -45.54
C TYR A 3 16.85 -61.02 -44.54
N ARG A 4 17.88 -61.72 -45.05
CA ARG A 4 19.28 -61.80 -44.53
C ARG A 4 20.00 -60.47 -44.92
N PRO A 5 21.17 -60.01 -44.39
CA PRO A 5 22.42 -60.80 -44.13
C PRO A 5 23.36 -60.24 -42.98
N VAL A 6 24.22 -60.99 -42.26
CA VAL A 6 25.62 -61.42 -42.53
C VAL A 6 26.76 -60.67 -41.77
N ARG A 7 27.72 -61.48 -41.26
CA ARG A 7 29.18 -61.31 -40.97
C ARG A 7 29.65 -60.67 -39.66
N THR A 8 30.78 -61.02 -39.01
CA THR A 8 31.76 -62.14 -38.93
C THR A 8 32.88 -61.68 -37.96
N PHE A 9 33.70 -62.62 -37.47
CA PHE A 9 35.05 -62.53 -36.85
C PHE A 9 35.10 -62.80 -35.34
N ALA A 10 36.07 -63.51 -34.74
CA ALA A 10 36.95 -64.64 -35.07
C ALA A 10 38.06 -64.63 -34.00
N THR A 11 38.38 -65.76 -33.36
CA THR A 11 39.69 -66.08 -32.73
C THR A 11 39.58 -67.48 -32.09
N LEU A 12 40.54 -68.41 -32.14
CA LEU A 12 41.71 -68.68 -32.99
C LEU A 12 42.23 -70.08 -32.52
N ALA A 13 42.72 -70.89 -33.47
CA ALA A 13 43.84 -71.85 -33.42
C ALA A 13 44.19 -72.65 -32.12
N PHE A 14 44.57 -73.93 -32.13
CA PHE A 14 44.57 -75.05 -33.09
C PHE A 14 45.14 -76.27 -32.33
N LEU A 15 44.41 -77.39 -32.27
CA LEU A 15 44.97 -78.75 -32.14
C LEU A 15 44.02 -79.67 -32.92
N GLY A 16 44.32 -79.81 -34.21
CA GLY A 16 43.54 -80.54 -35.21
C GLY A 16 43.88 -82.05 -35.26
N LEU A 17 43.16 -82.86 -36.03
CA LEU A 17 42.41 -82.45 -37.22
C LEU A 17 41.19 -83.35 -37.46
N ASN A 18 40.05 -82.68 -37.58
CA ASN A 18 38.74 -83.21 -37.89
C ASN A 18 38.54 -83.36 -39.40
N GLY A 19 37.79 -84.41 -39.77
CA GLY A 19 36.79 -84.34 -40.84
C GLY A 19 37.06 -85.21 -42.05
N ILE A 20 36.38 -86.36 -42.16
CA ILE A 20 35.84 -86.87 -43.43
C ILE A 20 34.46 -87.54 -43.21
N ILE A 21 33.39 -86.78 -43.53
CA ILE A 21 32.30 -87.11 -44.47
C ILE A 21 31.44 -88.39 -44.25
N ASN A 22 30.22 -88.16 -43.79
CA ASN A 22 28.92 -88.48 -44.41
C ASN A 22 28.69 -89.83 -45.18
N SER A 23 27.68 -90.58 -44.68
CA SER A 23 26.72 -91.47 -45.38
C SER A 23 27.20 -92.86 -45.90
N PRO A 24 26.34 -93.91 -46.04
CA PRO A 24 24.96 -94.15 -45.57
C PRO A 24 24.79 -95.47 -44.77
N LEU A 25 23.56 -95.70 -44.29
CA LEU A 25 23.08 -96.94 -43.66
C LEU A 25 23.27 -98.18 -44.56
N SER A 26 23.65 -99.30 -43.93
CA SER A 26 23.39 -100.66 -44.42
C SER A 26 22.84 -101.51 -43.27
N THR A 27 21.56 -101.86 -43.37
CA THR A 27 20.88 -102.90 -42.58
C THR A 27 21.34 -104.28 -43.02
N VAL A 28 21.64 -105.17 -42.07
CA VAL A 28 21.85 -106.61 -42.30
C VAL A 28 20.90 -107.40 -41.38
N ALA A 29 20.29 -108.44 -41.95
CA ALA A 29 19.19 -109.25 -41.43
C ALA A 29 19.62 -110.35 -40.44
N ALA A 30 18.68 -110.79 -39.59
CA ALA A 30 18.81 -111.92 -38.67
C ALA A 30 18.71 -113.29 -39.37
N GLN A 31 19.28 -114.30 -38.72
CA GLN A 31 19.69 -115.62 -39.21
C GLN A 31 18.53 -116.66 -39.22
N GLY A 32 18.59 -117.66 -40.11
CA GLY A 32 17.60 -118.76 -40.22
C GLY A 32 17.80 -119.92 -39.22
N THR A 33 16.92 -120.93 -39.24
CA THR A 33 16.80 -122.03 -38.24
C THR A 33 17.77 -123.20 -38.44
N ALA A 34 18.51 -123.22 -39.55
CA ALA A 34 19.45 -124.28 -39.88
C ALA A 34 20.81 -124.09 -39.18
N PHE A 35 21.42 -125.18 -38.71
CA PHE A 35 22.76 -125.16 -38.14
C PHE A 35 23.64 -126.27 -38.72
N THR A 36 24.94 -126.02 -38.79
CA THR A 36 25.91 -127.01 -39.27
C THR A 36 26.26 -127.98 -38.14
N TYR A 37 26.03 -129.27 -38.37
CA TYR A 37 26.52 -130.37 -37.53
C TYR A 37 27.74 -131.00 -38.18
N GLN A 38 28.84 -131.05 -37.45
CA GLN A 38 30.10 -131.65 -37.89
C GLN A 38 30.46 -132.81 -36.96
N GLY A 39 30.87 -133.92 -37.55
CA GLY A 39 31.25 -135.12 -36.81
C GLY A 39 32.45 -135.81 -37.45
N ARG A 40 33.07 -136.71 -36.69
CA ARG A 40 34.07 -137.65 -37.19
C ARG A 40 33.51 -139.07 -37.11
N LEU A 41 33.49 -139.77 -38.22
CA LEU A 41 33.15 -141.18 -38.37
C LEU A 41 34.44 -141.98 -38.52
N ASP A 42 34.66 -142.92 -37.61
CA ASP A 42 35.74 -143.90 -37.72
C ASP A 42 35.10 -145.28 -37.96
N ASP A 43 35.61 -146.04 -38.92
CA ASP A 43 35.19 -147.42 -39.22
C ASP A 43 36.25 -148.39 -38.70
N THR A 44 35.90 -149.17 -37.67
CA THR A 44 36.80 -150.15 -37.00
C THR A 44 38.16 -149.58 -36.53
N GLY A 45 38.19 -148.31 -36.15
CA GLY A 45 39.39 -147.63 -35.63
C GLY A 45 40.28 -146.97 -36.70
N ILE A 46 39.84 -146.98 -37.96
CA ILE A 46 40.47 -146.25 -39.08
C ILE A 46 39.47 -145.17 -39.52
N CYS A 47 39.94 -143.99 -39.89
CA CYS A 47 39.05 -142.92 -40.36
C CYS A 47 38.29 -143.34 -41.61
N ALA A 48 36.97 -143.18 -41.61
CA ALA A 48 36.12 -143.50 -42.74
C ALA A 48 36.37 -142.54 -43.92
N ASP A 49 36.40 -143.06 -45.15
CA ASP A 49 36.56 -142.24 -46.37
C ASP A 49 35.62 -142.75 -47.48
N GLY A 50 34.94 -141.84 -48.16
CA GLY A 50 33.89 -142.16 -49.14
C GLY A 50 32.56 -141.46 -48.84
N PHE A 51 31.51 -141.82 -49.57
CA PHE A 51 30.20 -141.22 -49.36
C PHE A 51 29.34 -142.10 -48.44
N TYR A 52 28.61 -141.48 -47.52
CA TYR A 52 27.79 -142.18 -46.55
C TYR A 52 26.40 -141.58 -46.51
N ASN A 53 25.41 -142.44 -46.26
CA ASN A 53 24.05 -141.97 -46.00
C ASN A 53 23.87 -141.81 -44.50
N PHE A 54 23.47 -140.63 -44.08
CA PHE A 54 23.16 -140.34 -42.68
C PHE A 54 21.67 -140.12 -42.48
N GLN A 55 21.18 -140.57 -41.33
CA GLN A 55 19.87 -140.20 -40.82
C GLN A 55 20.04 -139.61 -39.43
N PHE A 56 19.39 -138.47 -39.21
CA PHE A 56 19.40 -137.74 -37.94
C PHE A 56 18.00 -137.67 -37.37
N SER A 57 17.86 -137.91 -36.07
CA SER A 57 16.58 -137.77 -35.37
C SER A 57 16.78 -137.24 -33.97
N LEU A 58 15.82 -136.46 -33.47
CA LEU A 58 15.88 -135.90 -32.13
C LEU A 58 15.03 -136.71 -31.16
N TYR A 59 15.58 -136.95 -29.97
CA TYR A 59 14.94 -137.65 -28.87
C TYR A 59 14.99 -136.79 -27.60
N GLY A 60 14.01 -136.99 -26.72
CA GLY A 60 13.96 -136.32 -25.42
C GLY A 60 14.82 -137.00 -24.33
N GLN A 61 15.54 -138.07 -24.66
CA GLN A 61 16.32 -138.85 -23.71
C GLN A 61 17.48 -139.60 -24.38
N GLY A 62 18.53 -139.89 -23.61
CA GLY A 62 19.81 -140.44 -24.11
C GLY A 62 19.88 -141.95 -24.41
N MET A 63 18.94 -142.76 -23.92
CA MET A 63 18.77 -144.18 -24.29
C MET A 63 17.28 -144.58 -24.26
N GLY A 64 16.83 -145.39 -25.23
CA GLY A 64 15.43 -145.79 -25.37
C GLY A 64 14.48 -144.62 -25.73
N GLY A 65 13.18 -144.90 -25.90
CA GLY A 65 12.14 -143.89 -26.22
C GLY A 65 11.78 -143.76 -27.70
N ILE A 66 10.69 -143.04 -27.97
CA ILE A 66 10.22 -142.68 -29.31
C ILE A 66 10.86 -141.35 -29.78
N PRO A 67 11.20 -141.21 -31.07
CA PRO A 67 11.75 -139.96 -31.60
C PRO A 67 10.73 -138.82 -31.47
N LEU A 68 11.18 -137.67 -30.98
CA LEU A 68 10.37 -136.45 -30.83
C LEU A 68 10.20 -135.71 -32.16
N TYR A 69 11.22 -135.78 -33.02
CA TYR A 69 11.16 -135.29 -34.39
C TYR A 69 11.76 -136.35 -35.32
N ASN A 70 10.89 -136.97 -36.11
CA ASN A 70 11.24 -137.93 -37.15
C ASN A 70 11.18 -137.24 -38.52
N ASN A 71 12.13 -136.34 -38.77
CA ASN A 71 12.34 -135.90 -40.14
C ASN A 71 13.16 -137.00 -40.84
N THR A 72 12.48 -137.84 -41.60
CA THR A 72 13.05 -138.87 -42.49
C THR A 72 13.82 -138.29 -43.68
N THR A 73 14.50 -137.16 -43.50
CA THR A 73 15.43 -136.65 -44.50
C THR A 73 16.74 -137.39 -44.31
N THR A 74 16.86 -138.54 -44.97
CA THR A 74 18.15 -139.19 -45.15
C THR A 74 19.01 -138.23 -45.95
N THR A 75 20.08 -137.71 -45.35
CA THR A 75 21.11 -136.98 -46.09
C THR A 75 21.92 -138.03 -46.84
N THR A 76 21.60 -138.21 -48.11
CA THR A 76 22.27 -139.20 -48.97
C THR A 76 23.55 -138.62 -49.56
N ASP A 77 24.53 -139.49 -49.80
CA ASP A 77 25.81 -139.14 -50.42
C ASP A 77 26.57 -138.00 -49.70
N VAL A 78 26.61 -138.05 -48.36
CA VAL A 78 27.46 -137.14 -47.57
C VAL A 78 28.90 -137.58 -47.74
N LEU A 79 29.74 -136.71 -48.28
CA LEU A 79 31.18 -136.97 -48.37
C LEU A 79 31.77 -136.99 -46.95
N VAL A 80 32.29 -138.14 -46.56
CA VAL A 80 33.15 -138.32 -45.39
C VAL A 80 34.57 -138.41 -45.92
N SER A 81 35.44 -137.49 -45.52
CA SER A 81 36.85 -137.51 -45.95
C SER A 81 37.75 -137.49 -44.73
N ASN A 82 38.62 -138.49 -44.64
CA ASN A 82 39.49 -138.71 -43.48
C ASN A 82 38.71 -138.67 -42.15
N GLY A 83 37.55 -139.32 -42.15
CA GLY A 83 36.60 -139.45 -41.06
C GLY A 83 35.69 -138.24 -40.86
N LEU A 84 36.00 -137.06 -41.39
CA LEU A 84 35.21 -135.86 -41.12
C LEU A 84 34.02 -135.71 -42.06
N PHE A 85 32.87 -135.31 -41.51
CA PHE A 85 31.70 -134.92 -42.29
C PHE A 85 31.06 -133.66 -41.70
N ALA A 86 30.37 -132.93 -42.56
CA ALA A 86 29.58 -131.76 -42.20
C ALA A 86 28.23 -131.85 -42.90
N VAL A 87 27.16 -131.68 -42.14
CA VAL A 87 25.80 -131.61 -42.67
C VAL A 87 25.12 -130.39 -42.09
N THR A 88 24.21 -129.80 -42.86
CA THR A 88 23.32 -128.77 -42.34
C THR A 88 22.06 -129.46 -41.83
N LEU A 89 21.75 -129.30 -40.56
CA LEU A 89 20.55 -129.81 -39.94
C LEU A 89 19.57 -128.66 -39.75
N ASP A 90 18.33 -128.88 -40.18
CA ASP A 90 17.22 -127.99 -39.93
C ASP A 90 16.03 -128.84 -39.47
N PHE A 91 15.62 -128.64 -38.22
CA PHE A 91 14.47 -129.33 -37.65
C PHE A 91 13.19 -128.50 -37.76
N GLY A 92 13.27 -127.32 -38.40
CA GLY A 92 12.18 -126.37 -38.56
C GLY A 92 12.12 -125.31 -37.44
N PRO A 93 11.26 -124.29 -37.61
CA PRO A 93 10.99 -123.32 -36.55
C PRO A 93 10.43 -124.01 -35.30
N ASP A 94 10.68 -123.43 -34.13
CA ASP A 94 10.14 -123.83 -32.81
C ASP A 94 10.72 -125.08 -32.13
N VAL A 95 11.66 -125.81 -32.74
CA VAL A 95 12.27 -127.01 -32.12
C VAL A 95 13.21 -126.68 -30.97
N PHE A 96 13.98 -125.58 -31.06
CA PHE A 96 14.91 -125.17 -30.02
C PHE A 96 14.29 -124.12 -29.08
N ASN A 97 13.45 -124.59 -28.17
CA ASN A 97 12.69 -123.78 -27.21
C ASN A 97 13.29 -123.72 -25.79
N GLY A 98 14.52 -124.23 -25.62
CA GLY A 98 15.19 -124.32 -24.32
C GLY A 98 15.14 -125.70 -23.63
N THR A 99 14.48 -126.70 -24.22
CA THR A 99 14.48 -128.10 -23.73
C THR A 99 15.76 -128.86 -24.14
N ALA A 100 16.25 -129.79 -23.33
CA ALA A 100 17.41 -130.64 -23.66
C ALA A 100 17.02 -131.77 -24.64
N TYR A 101 17.79 -131.94 -25.72
CA TYR A 101 17.56 -132.95 -26.75
C TYR A 101 18.82 -133.80 -27.02
N TRP A 102 18.62 -135.05 -27.45
CA TRP A 102 19.66 -135.98 -27.87
C TRP A 102 19.52 -136.32 -29.35
N LEU A 103 20.61 -136.16 -30.10
CA LEU A 103 20.72 -136.47 -31.52
C LEU A 103 21.09 -137.94 -31.72
N ASP A 104 20.18 -138.69 -32.33
CA ASP A 104 20.43 -140.03 -32.87
C ASP A 104 21.06 -139.88 -34.26
N THR A 105 22.20 -140.53 -34.47
CA THR A 105 22.86 -140.57 -35.78
C THR A 105 22.93 -142.02 -36.23
N ARG A 106 22.36 -142.29 -37.41
CA ARG A 106 22.46 -143.60 -38.05
C ARG A 106 23.18 -143.46 -39.38
N VAL A 107 24.06 -144.41 -39.68
CA VAL A 107 24.92 -144.36 -40.85
C VAL A 107 24.87 -145.67 -41.63
N ALA A 108 24.94 -145.58 -42.96
CA ALA A 108 25.17 -146.72 -43.83
C ALA A 108 26.22 -146.37 -44.89
N THR A 109 27.11 -147.32 -45.18
CA THR A 109 28.05 -147.19 -46.30
C THR A 109 27.28 -147.26 -47.62
N ASN A 110 27.66 -146.43 -48.57
CA ASN A 110 27.02 -146.37 -49.88
C ASN A 110 27.55 -147.44 -50.87
N THR A 111 28.01 -148.59 -50.38
CA THR A 111 28.54 -149.70 -51.20
C THR A 111 27.70 -151.01 -51.16
N GLN A 112 26.41 -150.89 -50.78
CA GLN A 112 25.17 -151.26 -51.54
C GLN A 112 24.89 -152.73 -51.92
N PRO A 113 23.71 -153.26 -51.54
CA PRO A 113 22.51 -153.12 -52.37
C PRO A 113 21.33 -152.41 -51.65
N THR A 114 20.40 -151.89 -52.46
CA THR A 114 19.31 -150.94 -52.11
C THR A 114 18.16 -151.52 -51.27
N PRO A 115 17.83 -150.93 -50.09
CA PRO A 115 18.66 -150.12 -49.19
C PRO A 115 19.28 -150.97 -48.03
N PRO A 116 20.53 -150.69 -47.64
CA PRO A 116 21.21 -151.36 -46.51
C PRO A 116 20.64 -150.94 -45.14
N PRO A 117 20.73 -151.80 -44.09
CA PRO A 117 20.29 -151.43 -42.75
C PRO A 117 21.21 -150.34 -42.18
N LEU A 118 20.63 -149.20 -41.83
CA LEU A 118 21.32 -148.11 -41.13
C LEU A 118 21.80 -148.60 -39.74
N VAL A 119 23.09 -148.44 -39.46
CA VAL A 119 23.69 -148.79 -38.16
C VAL A 119 23.58 -147.58 -37.23
N GLU A 120 23.04 -147.79 -36.03
CA GLU A 120 22.95 -146.76 -34.99
C GLU A 120 24.31 -146.54 -34.33
N LEU A 121 24.75 -145.28 -34.29
CA LEU A 121 25.96 -144.88 -33.57
C LEU A 121 25.56 -144.54 -32.12
N SER A 122 25.84 -145.46 -31.21
CA SER A 122 25.57 -145.32 -29.77
C SER A 122 26.85 -144.94 -29.00
N PRO A 123 26.79 -144.05 -27.99
CA PRO A 123 25.60 -143.39 -27.43
C PRO A 123 25.15 -142.13 -28.21
N ARG A 124 23.86 -141.75 -28.09
CA ARG A 124 23.32 -140.52 -28.68
C ARG A 124 23.98 -139.27 -28.11
N LEU A 125 24.20 -138.26 -28.96
CA LEU A 125 24.88 -137.03 -28.57
C LEU A 125 23.89 -135.99 -28.03
N GLN A 126 24.11 -135.48 -26.82
CA GLN A 126 23.31 -134.38 -26.28
C GLN A 126 23.63 -133.06 -27.00
N ILE A 127 22.61 -132.34 -27.47
CA ILE A 127 22.77 -130.99 -28.02
C ILE A 127 22.67 -130.00 -26.86
N LEU A 128 23.78 -129.31 -26.56
CA LEU A 128 23.85 -128.28 -25.52
C LEU A 128 23.51 -126.91 -26.11
N ALA A 129 22.76 -126.09 -25.36
CA ALA A 129 22.52 -124.71 -25.72
C ALA A 129 23.83 -123.89 -25.58
N THR A 130 24.26 -123.23 -26.65
CA THR A 130 25.42 -122.30 -26.66
C THR A 130 25.04 -120.96 -27.29
N PRO A 131 25.71 -119.85 -26.94
CA PRO A 131 25.06 -118.64 -26.41
C PRO A 131 25.02 -117.46 -27.41
N TYR A 132 23.97 -116.62 -27.30
CA TYR A 132 23.57 -115.42 -28.09
C TYR A 132 22.70 -115.71 -29.33
N ALA A 133 21.50 -115.16 -29.57
CA ALA A 133 20.58 -114.28 -28.83
C ALA A 133 19.21 -114.26 -29.58
N ILE A 134 18.08 -114.48 -28.89
CA ILE A 134 16.69 -114.34 -29.45
C ILE A 134 15.94 -113.13 -28.85
N TYR A 135 16.54 -112.33 -27.96
CA TYR A 135 15.84 -111.22 -27.29
C TYR A 135 15.98 -109.83 -27.97
N ALA A 136 16.60 -109.72 -29.16
CA ALA A 136 16.98 -108.42 -29.72
C ALA A 136 16.24 -107.98 -31.01
N GLU A 137 15.17 -108.66 -31.44
CA GLU A 137 14.43 -108.24 -32.64
C GLU A 137 13.19 -107.35 -32.36
N SER A 138 12.72 -107.28 -31.10
CA SER A 138 11.45 -106.59 -30.77
C SER A 138 11.55 -105.08 -30.48
N ALA A 139 12.75 -104.49 -30.43
CA ALA A 139 12.93 -103.10 -29.97
C ALA A 139 12.91 -102.02 -31.08
N GLY A 140 12.94 -102.41 -32.36
CA GLY A 140 13.22 -101.45 -33.45
C GLY A 140 12.02 -100.71 -34.06
N LYS A 141 10.76 -101.05 -33.75
CA LYS A 141 9.58 -100.54 -34.49
C LYS A 141 8.33 -100.27 -33.64
N VAL A 142 8.44 -99.50 -32.56
CA VAL A 142 7.25 -99.11 -31.76
C VAL A 142 6.56 -97.90 -32.40
N ALA A 143 5.29 -98.05 -32.80
CA ALA A 143 4.48 -96.99 -33.41
C ALA A 143 3.84 -96.03 -32.36
N ASN A 144 3.48 -94.82 -32.78
CA ASN A 144 2.87 -93.80 -31.92
C ASN A 144 1.56 -94.34 -31.27
N GLY A 145 1.51 -94.34 -29.94
CA GLY A 145 0.39 -94.87 -29.13
C GLY A 145 0.53 -96.33 -28.66
N ALA A 146 1.61 -97.05 -28.99
CA ALA A 146 1.80 -98.46 -28.60
C ALA A 146 2.34 -98.68 -27.17
N ILE A 147 2.77 -97.63 -26.47
CA ILE A 147 3.04 -97.66 -25.02
C ILE A 147 1.82 -97.07 -24.31
N THR A 148 1.02 -97.92 -23.69
CA THR A 148 -0.11 -97.55 -22.84
C THR A 148 0.32 -97.53 -21.38
N ALA A 149 -0.39 -96.80 -20.52
CA ALA A 149 0.01 -96.64 -19.13
C ALA A 149 0.07 -97.95 -18.31
N GLY A 150 -0.64 -99.00 -18.73
CA GLY A 150 -0.53 -100.34 -18.12
C GLY A 150 0.75 -101.10 -18.46
N GLN A 151 1.53 -100.61 -19.43
CA GLN A 151 2.81 -101.19 -19.87
C GLN A 151 4.03 -100.48 -19.25
N LEU A 152 3.82 -99.39 -18.53
CA LEU A 152 4.79 -98.77 -17.64
C LEU A 152 4.49 -99.33 -16.24
N GLY A 153 5.44 -100.03 -15.61
CA GLY A 153 5.25 -100.72 -14.33
C GLY A 153 5.06 -99.78 -13.14
N THR A 154 4.00 -98.98 -13.16
CA THR A 154 3.63 -98.02 -12.13
C THR A 154 2.53 -98.61 -11.23
N THR A 155 2.75 -98.64 -9.93
CA THR A 155 1.72 -99.08 -8.97
C THR A 155 0.66 -97.98 -8.84
N GLY A 156 -0.51 -98.11 -9.49
CA GLY A 156 -1.60 -97.13 -9.34
C GLY A 156 -2.62 -97.00 -10.48
N GLY A 157 -2.38 -97.59 -11.65
CA GLY A 157 -3.24 -97.39 -12.84
C GLY A 157 -2.75 -96.25 -13.74
N PRO A 158 -3.48 -95.94 -14.84
CA PRO A 158 -3.09 -94.91 -15.81
C PRO A 158 -2.99 -93.51 -15.18
N PRO A 159 -2.09 -92.63 -15.64
CA PRO A 159 -2.04 -91.26 -15.15
C PRO A 159 -3.36 -90.56 -15.46
N THR A 160 -3.87 -89.82 -14.48
CA THR A 160 -4.87 -88.80 -14.75
C THR A 160 -4.22 -87.62 -15.47
N SER A 161 -5.02 -86.85 -16.21
CA SER A 161 -4.52 -85.75 -17.03
C SER A 161 -3.79 -84.72 -16.16
N GLY A 162 -2.46 -84.62 -16.32
CA GLY A 162 -1.61 -83.66 -15.62
C GLY A 162 -0.54 -84.27 -14.72
N GLU A 163 -0.61 -85.56 -14.43
CA GLU A 163 0.44 -86.27 -13.66
C GLU A 163 1.70 -86.49 -14.51
N VAL A 164 2.86 -86.41 -13.85
CA VAL A 164 4.18 -86.66 -14.47
C VAL A 164 4.79 -87.92 -13.87
N LEU A 165 5.48 -88.68 -14.72
CA LEU A 165 6.13 -89.94 -14.31
C LEU A 165 7.42 -89.61 -13.56
N SER A 166 7.49 -89.95 -12.27
CA SER A 166 8.67 -89.76 -11.41
C SER A 166 9.24 -91.11 -10.96
N TYR A 167 10.54 -91.16 -10.62
CA TYR A 167 11.18 -92.34 -10.05
C TYR A 167 11.53 -92.02 -8.59
N ASP A 168 10.82 -92.64 -7.65
CA ASP A 168 10.91 -92.36 -6.22
C ASP A 168 12.13 -92.99 -5.53
N GLY A 169 13.03 -93.59 -6.32
CA GLY A 169 14.18 -94.35 -5.86
C GLY A 169 13.96 -95.86 -5.82
N THR A 170 12.72 -96.35 -5.90
CA THR A 170 12.37 -97.78 -5.86
C THR A 170 11.35 -98.24 -6.91
N SER A 171 10.48 -97.36 -7.41
CA SER A 171 9.49 -97.65 -8.45
C SER A 171 9.20 -96.41 -9.30
N LEU A 172 8.66 -96.63 -10.52
CA LEU A 172 8.09 -95.55 -11.31
C LEU A 172 6.69 -95.25 -10.77
N ILE A 173 6.42 -94.01 -10.36
CA ILE A 173 5.13 -93.60 -9.83
C ILE A 173 4.59 -92.42 -10.64
N TRP A 174 3.26 -92.31 -10.71
CA TRP A 174 2.60 -91.10 -11.20
C TRP A 174 2.47 -90.16 -10.02
N GLU A 175 3.14 -89.01 -10.10
CA GLU A 175 2.98 -87.94 -9.11
C GLU A 175 2.27 -86.76 -9.75
N ALA A 176 1.43 -86.11 -8.95
CA ALA A 176 0.99 -84.75 -9.26
C ALA A 176 2.23 -83.87 -9.45
N PRO A 177 2.23 -82.94 -10.43
CA PRO A 177 3.39 -82.10 -10.71
C PRO A 177 3.83 -81.33 -9.45
N PRO A 178 5.13 -81.00 -9.30
CA PRO A 178 5.60 -80.19 -8.18
C PRO A 178 4.82 -78.88 -8.16
N GLY A 179 3.98 -78.70 -7.13
CA GLY A 179 3.33 -77.45 -6.72
C GLY A 179 2.73 -76.59 -7.83
N ALA A 180 1.41 -76.58 -7.92
CA ALA A 180 0.60 -75.60 -8.64
C ALA A 180 0.68 -74.16 -8.05
N ASP A 181 1.90 -73.67 -7.77
CA ASP A 181 2.16 -72.35 -7.17
C ASP A 181 3.03 -71.47 -8.09
N ALA A 182 2.70 -71.34 -9.38
CA ALA A 182 3.41 -70.40 -10.28
C ALA A 182 2.55 -69.79 -11.42
N TRP A 183 2.80 -68.50 -11.69
CA TRP A 183 2.11 -67.62 -12.66
C TRP A 183 2.67 -67.75 -14.10
N LEU A 184 1.81 -67.86 -15.14
CA LEU A 184 2.21 -68.00 -16.57
C LEU A 184 2.18 -66.67 -17.37
N LEU A 185 3.14 -66.49 -18.29
CA LEU A 185 3.44 -65.24 -19.02
C LEU A 185 2.48 -64.84 -20.18
N THR A 186 1.44 -65.61 -20.50
CA THR A 186 0.54 -65.32 -21.66
C THR A 186 -0.94 -65.09 -21.31
N GLY A 187 -1.32 -65.20 -20.04
CA GLY A 187 -2.72 -65.11 -19.59
C GLY A 187 -3.55 -66.37 -19.93
N ASN A 188 -4.56 -66.66 -19.11
CA ASN A 188 -5.39 -67.87 -19.25
C ASN A 188 -6.64 -67.62 -20.12
N VAL A 189 -7.03 -68.59 -20.96
CA VAL A 189 -8.28 -68.56 -21.74
C VAL A 189 -9.43 -69.14 -20.91
N GLY A 190 -10.55 -68.41 -20.77
CA GLY A 190 -11.81 -68.91 -20.18
C GLY A 190 -11.99 -68.70 -18.66
N THR A 191 -11.89 -67.47 -18.17
CA THR A 191 -11.74 -67.18 -16.74
C THR A 191 -13.07 -67.01 -15.95
N SER A 192 -13.17 -67.68 -14.79
CA SER A 192 -14.18 -67.56 -13.70
C SER A 192 -13.51 -67.15 -12.36
N PRO A 193 -14.20 -67.01 -11.19
CA PRO A 193 -13.65 -66.45 -9.93
C PRO A 193 -12.32 -67.03 -9.39
N ALA A 194 -11.83 -68.13 -9.95
CA ALA A 194 -10.52 -68.73 -9.65
C ALA A 194 -9.34 -68.17 -10.51
N ASN A 195 -9.52 -67.05 -11.20
CA ASN A 195 -8.54 -66.53 -12.19
C ASN A 195 -8.15 -65.07 -11.95
N PHE A 196 -7.57 -64.75 -10.81
CA PHE A 196 -7.05 -63.41 -10.52
C PHE A 196 -5.71 -63.45 -9.79
N LEU A 197 -4.93 -62.37 -9.94
CA LEU A 197 -3.68 -62.15 -9.19
C LEU A 197 -4.04 -61.48 -7.88
N GLY A 198 -4.17 -62.26 -6.82
CA GLY A 198 -4.53 -61.75 -5.50
C GLY A 198 -4.90 -62.83 -4.49
N THR A 199 -5.48 -62.38 -3.37
CA THR A 199 -5.94 -63.17 -2.24
C THR A 199 -7.48 -63.29 -2.26
N THR A 200 -8.04 -64.41 -1.76
CA THR A 200 -9.52 -64.61 -1.65
C THR A 200 -10.03 -64.43 -0.22
N ASP A 201 -9.11 -64.27 0.73
CA ASP A 201 -9.34 -64.01 2.14
C ASP A 201 -9.11 -62.52 2.45
N ASP A 202 -9.37 -62.12 3.71
CA ASP A 202 -9.14 -60.76 4.19
C ASP A 202 -7.65 -60.47 4.47
N GLU A 203 -6.73 -61.18 3.80
CA GLU A 203 -5.29 -60.99 3.91
C GLU A 203 -4.73 -60.07 2.80
N PRO A 204 -3.75 -59.19 3.09
CA PRO A 204 -3.16 -58.30 2.09
C PRO A 204 -2.31 -59.03 1.04
N LEU A 205 -2.47 -58.65 -0.25
CA LEU A 205 -1.52 -59.04 -1.31
C LEU A 205 -0.28 -58.15 -1.25
N GLN A 206 0.91 -58.73 -1.08
CA GLN A 206 2.18 -58.00 -1.03
C GLN A 206 3.10 -58.37 -2.21
N MET A 207 3.67 -57.35 -2.84
CA MET A 207 4.74 -57.48 -3.84
C MET A 207 6.03 -56.95 -3.23
N GLU A 208 7.07 -57.78 -3.21
CA GLU A 208 8.37 -57.44 -2.62
C GLU A 208 9.48 -57.31 -3.67
N VAL A 209 10.43 -56.42 -3.42
CA VAL A 209 11.67 -56.29 -4.21
C VAL A 209 12.85 -56.33 -3.24
N HIS A 210 13.79 -57.26 -3.44
CA HIS A 210 14.93 -57.48 -2.52
C HIS A 210 14.52 -57.71 -1.05
N GLY A 211 13.38 -58.37 -0.81
CA GLY A 211 12.89 -58.65 0.55
C GLY A 211 12.36 -57.41 1.29
N GLN A 212 11.96 -56.38 0.54
CA GLN A 212 11.28 -55.19 1.06
C GLN A 212 9.94 -55.05 0.35
N MET A 213 8.89 -54.68 1.10
CA MET A 213 7.58 -54.39 0.53
C MET A 213 7.69 -53.23 -0.48
N ALA A 214 7.25 -53.48 -1.71
CA ALA A 214 7.19 -52.48 -2.77
C ALA A 214 5.75 -51.99 -3.01
N LEU A 215 4.77 -52.90 -2.95
CA LEU A 215 3.34 -52.61 -3.07
C LEU A 215 2.55 -53.59 -2.20
N ARG A 216 1.55 -53.08 -1.47
CA ARG A 216 0.59 -53.86 -0.70
C ARG A 216 -0.83 -53.42 -1.05
N LEU A 217 -1.66 -54.37 -1.47
CA LEU A 217 -3.10 -54.18 -1.63
C LEU A 217 -3.77 -54.76 -0.39
N GLN A 218 -4.28 -53.89 0.48
CA GLN A 218 -4.85 -54.27 1.77
C GLN A 218 -6.39 -54.31 1.65
N PRO A 219 -7.03 -55.48 1.82
CA PRO A 219 -8.49 -55.57 1.83
C PRO A 219 -9.07 -54.85 3.05
N THR A 220 -10.35 -54.50 2.96
CA THR A 220 -11.07 -53.76 4.01
C THR A 220 -12.48 -54.32 4.16
N ALA A 221 -13.07 -54.16 5.34
CA ALA A 221 -14.43 -54.63 5.63
C ALA A 221 -15.51 -54.01 4.71
N ASN A 222 -15.23 -52.85 4.10
CA ASN A 222 -16.13 -52.15 3.17
C ASN A 222 -15.96 -52.60 1.71
N GLY A 223 -15.04 -53.53 1.42
CA GLY A 223 -14.80 -54.07 0.08
C GLY A 223 -14.01 -53.15 -0.86
N ILE A 224 -13.54 -51.99 -0.37
CA ILE A 224 -12.68 -51.07 -1.13
C ILE A 224 -11.25 -51.23 -0.59
N PRO A 225 -10.32 -51.84 -1.34
CA PRO A 225 -8.96 -52.08 -0.84
C PRO A 225 -8.16 -50.77 -0.75
N ASN A 226 -7.22 -50.73 0.19
CA ASN A 226 -6.19 -49.70 0.26
C ASN A 226 -5.00 -50.08 -0.61
N ILE A 227 -4.36 -49.12 -1.26
CA ILE A 227 -3.15 -49.30 -2.08
C ILE A 227 -1.98 -48.65 -1.34
N ILE A 228 -0.97 -49.43 -0.98
CA ILE A 228 0.17 -48.96 -0.18
C ILE A 228 1.47 -49.30 -0.89
N GLY A 229 2.04 -48.34 -1.60
CA GLY A 229 3.33 -48.40 -2.27
C GLY A 229 4.43 -47.67 -1.50
N GLY A 230 5.68 -48.08 -1.70
CA GLY A 230 6.85 -47.45 -1.07
C GLY A 230 7.34 -48.16 0.20
N GLY A 231 8.54 -47.79 0.64
CA GLY A 231 9.40 -48.50 1.59
C GLY A 231 8.97 -48.47 3.07
N LEU A 232 9.92 -48.90 3.92
CA LEU A 232 9.77 -49.16 5.36
C LEU A 232 8.84 -48.17 6.10
N GLN A 233 7.95 -48.73 6.93
CA GLN A 233 7.09 -48.01 7.89
C GLN A 233 5.91 -47.20 7.32
N SER A 234 5.63 -47.25 6.01
CA SER A 234 4.37 -46.67 5.49
C SER A 234 3.16 -47.54 5.81
N PHE A 235 2.05 -46.95 6.24
CA PHE A 235 0.91 -47.68 6.80
C PHE A 235 -0.42 -46.95 6.64
N VAL A 236 -1.48 -47.72 6.46
CA VAL A 236 -2.87 -47.27 6.54
C VAL A 236 -3.52 -47.95 7.75
N ASN A 237 -4.15 -47.16 8.62
CA ASN A 237 -4.71 -47.64 9.89
C ASN A 237 -5.79 -48.73 9.67
N PRO A 238 -5.89 -49.75 10.53
CA PRO A 238 -6.87 -50.80 10.36
C PRO A 238 -8.27 -50.20 10.55
N GLY A 239 -9.19 -50.53 9.65
CA GLY A 239 -10.53 -49.96 9.62
C GLY A 239 -10.71 -48.84 8.58
N CYS A 240 -9.60 -48.24 8.10
CA CYS A 240 -9.67 -47.26 7.01
C CYS A 240 -9.86 -47.94 5.65
N PHE A 241 -10.51 -47.25 4.70
CA PHE A 241 -10.80 -47.82 3.38
C PHE A 241 -10.68 -46.85 2.20
N GLY A 242 -10.28 -47.39 1.04
CA GLY A 242 -10.11 -46.66 -0.21
C GLY A 242 -8.93 -45.69 -0.23
N ASP A 243 -7.94 -45.91 0.63
CA ASP A 243 -6.76 -45.04 0.75
C ASP A 243 -5.65 -45.42 -0.23
N VAL A 244 -4.86 -44.44 -0.65
CA VAL A 244 -3.72 -44.64 -1.56
C VAL A 244 -2.47 -43.99 -1.00
N ILE A 245 -1.44 -44.78 -0.69
CA ILE A 245 -0.05 -44.31 -0.57
C ILE A 245 0.65 -44.78 -1.84
N ALA A 246 1.08 -43.89 -2.72
CA ALA A 246 1.69 -44.30 -4.00
C ALA A 246 3.18 -44.69 -3.88
N GLY A 247 3.86 -44.25 -2.83
CA GLY A 247 5.30 -44.46 -2.65
C GLY A 247 5.88 -43.81 -1.39
N GLY A 248 7.21 -43.83 -1.25
CA GLY A 248 7.93 -43.06 -0.22
C GLY A 248 8.33 -43.85 1.03
N LEU A 249 8.53 -43.15 2.14
CA LEU A 249 8.98 -43.70 3.43
C LEU A 249 8.14 -43.12 4.57
N ASN A 250 7.74 -43.95 5.53
CA ASN A 250 7.09 -43.48 6.77
C ASN A 250 5.83 -42.61 6.54
N ASN A 251 5.02 -42.92 5.53
CA ASN A 251 3.77 -42.19 5.27
C ASN A 251 2.59 -42.89 5.97
N PHE A 252 1.69 -42.11 6.58
CA PHE A 252 0.58 -42.62 7.40
C PHE A 252 -0.76 -42.07 6.95
N ILE A 253 -1.76 -42.94 6.81
CA ILE A 253 -3.16 -42.54 6.62
C ILE A 253 -4.03 -43.21 7.69
N GLN A 254 -4.83 -42.43 8.39
CA GLN A 254 -5.74 -42.84 9.46
C GLN A 254 -7.19 -42.36 9.22
N GLY A 255 -7.47 -41.67 8.12
CA GLY A 255 -8.80 -41.30 7.65
C GLY A 255 -9.16 -42.01 6.35
N ASP A 256 -10.45 -42.15 6.04
CA ASP A 256 -10.92 -42.85 4.84
C ASP A 256 -10.78 -42.06 3.52
N LEU A 257 -10.73 -42.79 2.40
CA LEU A 257 -10.80 -42.25 1.02
C LEU A 257 -9.73 -41.16 0.72
N SER A 258 -8.55 -41.29 1.31
CA SER A 258 -7.49 -40.28 1.27
C SER A 258 -6.28 -40.75 0.47
N ALA A 259 -5.41 -39.82 0.04
CA ALA A 259 -4.25 -40.16 -0.78
C ALA A 259 -2.97 -39.42 -0.39
N ILE A 260 -1.86 -40.16 -0.29
CA ILE A 260 -0.49 -39.65 -0.24
C ILE A 260 0.25 -40.06 -1.51
N GLY A 261 0.63 -39.08 -2.35
CA GLY A 261 1.32 -39.34 -3.62
C GLY A 261 2.78 -39.81 -3.48
N GLY A 262 3.38 -39.67 -2.30
CA GLY A 262 4.73 -40.16 -2.00
C GLY A 262 5.45 -39.34 -0.93
N GLY A 263 6.78 -39.38 -0.92
CA GLY A 263 7.62 -38.55 -0.04
C GLY A 263 7.97 -39.21 1.29
N TRP A 264 8.35 -38.42 2.30
CA TRP A 264 8.80 -38.91 3.60
C TRP A 264 7.98 -38.31 4.74
N ALA A 265 7.49 -39.14 5.67
CA ALA A 265 6.87 -38.70 6.91
C ALA A 265 5.57 -37.88 6.73
N ASN A 266 4.82 -38.08 5.65
CA ASN A 266 3.54 -37.40 5.48
C ASN A 266 2.42 -38.15 6.23
N GLU A 267 1.49 -37.42 6.82
CA GLU A 267 0.46 -37.97 7.69
C GLU A 267 -0.92 -37.39 7.35
N ILE A 268 -1.92 -38.25 7.20
CA ILE A 268 -3.34 -37.91 7.17
C ILE A 268 -3.99 -38.59 8.38
N ASP A 269 -4.42 -37.81 9.36
CA ASP A 269 -4.86 -38.30 10.67
C ASP A 269 -6.36 -38.67 10.69
N TRP A 270 -6.83 -39.16 11.84
CA TRP A 270 -8.20 -39.63 12.04
C TRP A 270 -9.24 -38.54 11.69
N MET A 271 -10.32 -38.90 10.99
CA MET A 271 -11.37 -37.96 10.54
C MET A 271 -10.90 -36.86 9.56
N ALA A 272 -9.68 -36.94 9.01
CA ALA A 272 -9.23 -36.11 7.88
C ALA A 272 -9.56 -36.75 6.52
N SER A 273 -10.72 -37.38 6.40
CA SER A 273 -11.15 -38.18 5.25
C SER A 273 -11.27 -37.38 3.95
N ASN A 274 -11.20 -38.06 2.81
CA ASN A 274 -11.31 -37.46 1.47
C ASN A 274 -10.22 -36.41 1.18
N SER A 275 -9.06 -36.54 1.81
CA SER A 275 -8.00 -35.55 1.72
C SER A 275 -6.78 -36.05 0.96
N VAL A 276 -5.96 -35.13 0.48
CA VAL A 276 -4.80 -35.46 -0.37
C VAL A 276 -3.55 -34.71 0.08
N ILE A 277 -2.45 -35.45 0.23
CA ILE A 277 -1.09 -34.92 0.26
C ILE A 277 -0.39 -35.42 -1.01
N ALA A 278 -0.14 -34.56 -1.98
CA ALA A 278 0.46 -35.01 -3.24
C ALA A 278 1.93 -35.47 -3.09
N GLY A 279 2.63 -35.07 -2.03
CA GLY A 279 3.93 -35.60 -1.62
C GLY A 279 4.71 -34.64 -0.72
N GLY A 280 6.03 -34.83 -0.59
CA GLY A 280 6.91 -33.94 0.17
C GLY A 280 7.46 -34.56 1.46
N TYR A 281 7.84 -33.72 2.42
CA TYR A 281 8.47 -34.12 3.67
C TYR A 281 7.70 -33.61 4.90
N ALA A 282 7.25 -34.51 5.77
CA ALA A 282 6.64 -34.14 7.06
C ALA A 282 5.40 -33.22 6.94
N ASN A 283 4.58 -33.39 5.90
CA ASN A 283 3.29 -32.69 5.81
C ASN A 283 2.21 -33.44 6.59
N SER A 284 1.31 -32.72 7.27
CA SER A 284 0.32 -33.32 8.17
C SER A 284 -1.07 -32.71 7.97
N LEU A 285 -2.05 -33.54 7.67
CA LEU A 285 -3.46 -33.23 7.82
C LEU A 285 -3.92 -33.81 9.16
N GLN A 286 -4.17 -32.93 10.14
CA GLN A 286 -4.47 -33.34 11.52
C GLN A 286 -5.92 -33.81 11.65
N THR A 287 -6.24 -34.37 12.83
CA THR A 287 -7.59 -34.83 13.16
C THR A 287 -8.67 -33.78 12.82
N ASN A 288 -9.76 -34.22 12.19
CA ASN A 288 -10.89 -33.37 11.74
C ASN A 288 -10.59 -32.35 10.62
N ALA A 289 -9.66 -32.65 9.70
CA ALA A 289 -9.44 -31.85 8.48
C ALA A 289 -9.92 -32.56 7.19
N PRO A 290 -11.22 -32.89 7.03
CA PRO A 290 -11.69 -33.63 5.86
C PRO A 290 -11.73 -32.76 4.59
N PHE A 291 -11.59 -33.35 3.41
CA PHE A 291 -11.60 -32.68 2.10
C PHE A 291 -10.47 -31.65 1.88
N SER A 292 -9.36 -31.80 2.60
CA SER A 292 -8.23 -30.86 2.56
C SER A 292 -7.14 -31.31 1.58
N PHE A 293 -6.33 -30.35 1.12
CA PHE A 293 -5.28 -30.61 0.12
C PHE A 293 -3.94 -29.96 0.50
N ILE A 294 -2.87 -30.75 0.49
CA ILE A 294 -1.48 -30.25 0.50
C ILE A 294 -0.80 -30.68 -0.81
N GLY A 295 -0.36 -29.71 -1.61
CA GLY A 295 0.22 -30.00 -2.93
C GLY A 295 1.62 -30.61 -2.90
N ALA A 296 2.53 -30.08 -2.08
CA ALA A 296 3.90 -30.59 -1.90
C ALA A 296 4.59 -29.83 -0.75
N GLY A 297 5.91 -30.00 -0.61
CA GLY A 297 6.75 -29.17 0.25
C GLY A 297 7.12 -29.85 1.57
N GLN A 298 7.44 -29.07 2.59
CA GLN A 298 7.88 -29.59 3.88
C GLN A 298 7.15 -28.97 5.07
N PHE A 299 6.87 -29.76 6.11
CA PHE A 299 6.30 -29.28 7.38
C PHE A 299 5.00 -28.48 7.24
N ASN A 300 4.23 -28.67 6.16
CA ASN A 300 2.95 -27.99 6.03
C ASN A 300 1.89 -28.74 6.85
N SER A 301 1.03 -28.00 7.53
CA SER A 301 -0.01 -28.60 8.37
C SER A 301 -1.37 -27.96 8.14
N ILE A 302 -2.39 -28.78 7.95
CA ILE A 302 -3.78 -28.35 8.04
C ILE A 302 -4.36 -29.01 9.29
N GLY A 303 -4.86 -28.20 10.22
CA GLY A 303 -5.34 -28.66 11.52
C GLY A 303 -6.79 -28.25 11.82
N SER A 304 -7.32 -28.72 12.96
CA SER A 304 -8.70 -28.43 13.34
C SER A 304 -8.85 -27.02 13.94
N GLY A 305 -9.78 -26.24 13.40
CA GLY A 305 -10.10 -24.88 13.87
C GLY A 305 -11.13 -24.81 14.97
N GLY A 306 -11.78 -25.92 15.29
CA GLY A 306 -12.88 -26.01 16.24
C GLY A 306 -13.75 -27.25 16.01
N PRO A 307 -14.75 -27.49 16.86
CA PRO A 307 -15.54 -28.72 16.89
C PRO A 307 -16.70 -28.81 15.87
N ILE A 308 -16.83 -27.86 14.94
CA ILE A 308 -18.01 -27.75 14.05
C ILE A 308 -17.62 -27.95 12.57
N GLY A 309 -18.30 -28.89 11.91
CA GLY A 309 -17.86 -29.57 10.67
C GLY A 309 -17.91 -28.83 9.32
N GLY A 310 -17.28 -29.54 8.36
CA GLY A 310 -16.61 -29.14 7.10
C GLY A 310 -15.08 -29.04 7.38
N LYS A 311 -14.10 -29.24 6.48
CA LYS A 311 -13.79 -28.14 5.56
C LYS A 311 -12.56 -28.34 4.62
N TRP A 312 -12.74 -27.71 3.46
CA TRP A 312 -11.95 -27.71 2.23
C TRP A 312 -10.75 -26.75 2.26
N ASP A 313 -9.81 -26.98 3.18
CA ASP A 313 -8.61 -26.15 3.27
C ASP A 313 -7.53 -26.61 2.28
N VAL A 314 -6.75 -25.63 1.80
CA VAL A 314 -5.76 -25.88 0.75
C VAL A 314 -4.44 -25.22 1.11
N ILE A 315 -3.36 -26.00 1.09
CA ILE A 315 -1.99 -25.51 1.01
C ILE A 315 -1.40 -25.95 -0.34
N GLY A 316 -1.13 -25.00 -1.23
CA GLY A 316 -0.55 -25.28 -2.55
C GLY A 316 0.84 -25.94 -2.47
N GLY A 317 1.62 -25.60 -1.43
CA GLY A 317 2.88 -26.27 -1.08
C GLY A 317 3.77 -25.41 -0.19
N GLY A 318 5.09 -25.50 -0.34
CA GLY A 318 6.05 -24.63 0.37
C GLY A 318 6.59 -25.24 1.67
N SER A 319 6.94 -24.42 2.66
CA SER A 319 7.62 -24.87 3.87
C SER A 319 6.98 -24.31 5.14
N ASN A 320 6.58 -25.16 6.08
CA ASN A 320 6.10 -24.73 7.40
C ASN A 320 4.85 -23.82 7.34
N ASN A 321 3.96 -24.02 6.37
CA ASN A 321 2.68 -23.32 6.34
C ASN A 321 1.66 -24.05 7.21
N ALA A 322 0.86 -23.32 7.97
CA ALA A 322 -0.14 -23.86 8.88
C ALA A 322 -1.51 -23.21 8.65
N VAL A 323 -2.54 -24.02 8.44
CA VAL A 323 -3.92 -23.57 8.26
C VAL A 323 -4.79 -24.32 9.25
N PHE A 324 -5.36 -23.61 10.20
CA PHE A 324 -6.27 -24.18 11.19
C PHE A 324 -7.75 -23.87 10.99
N PRO A 325 -8.22 -22.88 10.21
CA PRO A 325 -9.65 -22.61 10.11
C PRO A 325 -10.29 -23.51 9.06
N ASN A 326 -11.05 -22.93 8.13
CA ASN A 326 -12.04 -23.62 7.35
C ASN A 326 -12.37 -22.84 6.08
N LEU A 327 -12.40 -23.49 4.91
CA LEU A 327 -12.53 -22.85 3.59
C LEU A 327 -11.40 -21.85 3.31
N SER A 328 -10.21 -22.11 3.84
CA SER A 328 -9.06 -21.23 3.78
C SER A 328 -7.99 -21.74 2.83
N PHE A 329 -7.22 -20.81 2.27
CA PHE A 329 -6.24 -21.11 1.23
C PHE A 329 -4.89 -20.48 1.54
N THR A 330 -3.84 -21.27 1.47
CA THR A 330 -2.45 -20.81 1.37
C THR A 330 -1.84 -21.24 0.04
N GLY A 331 -1.44 -20.29 -0.82
CA GLY A 331 -0.91 -20.64 -2.15
C GLY A 331 0.47 -21.29 -2.14
N GLY A 332 1.25 -21.07 -1.08
CA GLY A 332 2.57 -21.65 -0.87
C GLY A 332 3.45 -20.75 -0.01
N GLY A 333 4.75 -20.70 -0.30
CA GLY A 333 5.69 -19.87 0.45
C GLY A 333 6.17 -20.55 1.73
N GLY A 334 6.55 -19.78 2.75
CA GLY A 334 7.12 -20.34 3.97
C GLY A 334 6.62 -19.72 5.27
N ALA A 335 6.42 -20.51 6.31
CA ALA A 335 6.04 -20.03 7.65
C ALA A 335 4.73 -19.20 7.69
N ASN A 336 3.82 -19.39 6.73
CA ASN A 336 2.54 -18.67 6.76
C ASN A 336 1.56 -19.37 7.71
N LEU A 337 0.79 -18.60 8.47
CA LEU A 337 -0.17 -19.10 9.46
C LEU A 337 -1.54 -18.48 9.25
N ILE A 338 -2.57 -19.32 9.10
CA ILE A 338 -3.96 -18.92 9.26
C ILE A 338 -4.49 -19.60 10.53
N GLY A 339 -4.79 -18.80 11.55
CA GLY A 339 -5.20 -19.26 12.88
C GLY A 339 -6.62 -19.82 12.94
N SER A 340 -6.94 -20.50 14.04
CA SER A 340 -8.26 -21.14 14.26
C SER A 340 -9.41 -20.14 14.18
N ASN A 341 -10.58 -20.55 13.70
CA ASN A 341 -11.76 -19.71 13.48
C ASN A 341 -11.57 -18.50 12.53
N ALA A 342 -10.44 -18.36 11.84
CA ALA A 342 -10.27 -17.39 10.75
C ALA A 342 -10.82 -17.95 9.41
N ASP A 343 -12.07 -18.39 9.43
CA ASP A 343 -12.70 -19.10 8.30
C ASP A 343 -12.72 -18.22 7.03
N CYS A 344 -12.69 -18.85 5.84
CA CYS A 344 -12.72 -18.18 4.54
C CYS A 344 -11.54 -17.22 4.28
N SER A 345 -10.39 -17.47 4.91
CA SER A 345 -9.22 -16.59 4.83
C SER A 345 -8.20 -17.06 3.80
N VAL A 346 -7.44 -16.11 3.26
CA VAL A 346 -6.50 -16.37 2.16
C VAL A 346 -5.14 -15.76 2.47
N ILE A 347 -4.10 -16.58 2.34
CA ILE A 347 -2.72 -16.12 2.19
C ILE A 347 -2.22 -16.59 0.82
N ALA A 348 -2.12 -15.71 -0.16
CA ALA A 348 -1.75 -16.14 -1.52
C ALA A 348 -0.30 -16.68 -1.61
N GLY A 349 0.59 -16.31 -0.68
CA GLY A 349 1.94 -16.85 -0.57
C GLY A 349 2.84 -15.99 0.33
N GLY A 350 4.15 -15.99 0.08
CA GLY A 350 5.11 -15.16 0.83
C GLY A 350 5.76 -15.87 2.01
N TYR A 351 6.37 -15.12 2.93
CA TYR A 351 7.10 -15.67 4.08
C TYR A 351 6.64 -15.07 5.40
N ASN A 352 6.31 -15.90 6.39
CA ASN A 352 5.97 -15.48 7.75
C ASN A 352 4.73 -14.58 7.83
N ASN A 353 3.75 -14.75 6.95
CA ASN A 353 2.49 -13.99 7.03
C ASN A 353 1.51 -14.66 7.98
N VAL A 354 0.81 -13.87 8.80
CA VAL A 354 -0.07 -14.38 9.85
C VAL A 354 -1.44 -13.75 9.76
N ILE A 355 -2.48 -14.58 9.62
CA ILE A 355 -3.86 -14.21 9.92
C ILE A 355 -4.17 -14.82 11.29
N VAL A 356 -4.36 -13.98 12.29
CA VAL A 356 -4.60 -14.39 13.68
C VAL A 356 -6.00 -15.02 13.80
N SER A 357 -6.14 -15.92 14.76
CA SER A 357 -7.39 -16.62 15.06
C SER A 357 -8.59 -15.68 15.20
N ASN A 358 -9.78 -16.16 14.80
CA ASN A 358 -11.05 -15.42 14.79
C ASN A 358 -11.12 -14.21 13.83
N SER A 359 -10.24 -14.13 12.83
CA SER A 359 -10.30 -13.10 11.78
C SER A 359 -10.99 -13.65 10.53
N PHE A 360 -12.32 -13.56 10.46
CA PHE A 360 -13.12 -14.16 9.39
C PHE A 360 -12.94 -13.44 8.05
N GLY A 361 -12.80 -14.18 6.96
CA GLY A 361 -12.82 -13.62 5.60
C GLY A 361 -11.63 -12.70 5.27
N SER A 362 -10.50 -12.90 5.95
CA SER A 362 -9.35 -12.01 5.87
C SER A 362 -8.39 -12.40 4.75
N PHE A 363 -7.68 -11.41 4.20
CA PHE A 363 -6.84 -11.60 3.02
C PHE A 363 -5.43 -11.04 3.21
N ILE A 364 -4.42 -11.86 2.95
CA ILE A 364 -3.04 -11.44 2.73
C ILE A 364 -2.60 -11.84 1.31
N GLY A 365 -2.29 -10.85 0.47
CA GLY A 365 -1.87 -11.12 -0.91
C GLY A 365 -0.44 -11.65 -1.05
N GLY A 366 0.39 -11.55 -0.02
CA GLY A 366 1.72 -12.12 0.05
C GLY A 366 2.69 -11.26 0.85
N GLY A 367 3.96 -11.22 0.45
CA GLY A 367 4.99 -10.43 1.12
C GLY A 367 5.66 -11.15 2.29
N VAL A 368 6.27 -10.39 3.20
CA VAL A 368 7.06 -10.92 4.30
C VAL A 368 6.64 -10.34 5.63
N SER A 369 6.35 -11.20 6.61
CA SER A 369 6.03 -10.80 7.98
C SER A 369 4.81 -9.86 8.10
N ASN A 370 3.83 -9.98 7.21
CA ASN A 370 2.59 -9.24 7.34
C ASN A 370 1.65 -9.95 8.32
N SER A 371 0.98 -9.18 9.17
CA SER A 371 0.06 -9.69 10.19
C SER A 371 -1.31 -9.06 10.04
N LEU A 372 -2.34 -9.84 10.32
CA LEU A 372 -3.72 -9.41 10.40
C LEU A 372 -4.36 -9.98 11.65
N GLY A 373 -4.95 -9.10 12.46
CA GLY A 373 -5.50 -9.40 13.77
C GLY A 373 -4.49 -9.14 14.90
N SER A 374 -5.02 -8.97 16.10
CA SER A 374 -4.24 -8.86 17.34
C SER A 374 -4.48 -10.09 18.19
N ILE A 375 -3.47 -10.57 18.91
CA ILE A 375 -3.65 -11.63 19.91
C ILE A 375 -4.56 -11.22 21.07
N TYR A 376 -4.81 -9.92 21.24
CA TYR A 376 -5.57 -9.35 22.35
C TYR A 376 -7.03 -9.03 22.00
N THR A 377 -7.38 -8.93 20.72
CA THR A 377 -8.73 -8.57 20.26
C THR A 377 -9.25 -9.64 19.32
N THR A 378 -10.54 -9.94 19.41
CA THR A 378 -11.09 -11.17 18.85
C THR A 378 -11.53 -11.10 17.40
N PHE A 379 -11.40 -9.96 16.69
CA PHE A 379 -11.98 -9.83 15.34
C PHE A 379 -11.15 -8.89 14.45
N ALA A 380 -10.58 -9.35 13.35
CA ALA A 380 -10.10 -8.48 12.27
C ALA A 380 -10.79 -8.88 10.96
N ASP A 381 -12.11 -9.06 11.05
CA ASP A 381 -12.92 -9.63 9.99
C ASP A 381 -12.85 -8.79 8.72
N TYR A 382 -12.73 -9.46 7.59
CA TYR A 382 -12.63 -8.83 6.27
C TYR A 382 -11.46 -7.85 6.17
N GLY A 383 -10.46 -7.98 7.04
CA GLY A 383 -9.23 -7.21 6.96
C GLY A 383 -8.45 -7.60 5.72
N THR A 384 -7.72 -6.64 5.16
CA THR A 384 -6.90 -6.87 3.97
C THR A 384 -5.48 -6.34 4.18
N VAL A 385 -4.49 -7.18 3.86
CA VAL A 385 -3.12 -6.74 3.60
C VAL A 385 -2.73 -7.16 2.19
N GLY A 386 -2.61 -6.23 1.24
CA GLY A 386 -2.31 -6.57 -0.15
C GLY A 386 -0.93 -7.21 -0.34
N GLY A 387 0.04 -6.89 0.52
CA GLY A 387 1.37 -7.49 0.55
C GLY A 387 2.38 -6.61 1.29
N GLY A 388 3.65 -6.62 0.88
CA GLY A 388 4.70 -5.77 1.44
C GLY A 388 5.51 -6.44 2.56
N PHE A 389 6.13 -5.64 3.42
CA PHE A 389 7.02 -6.11 4.49
C PHE A 389 6.60 -5.54 5.84
N GLN A 390 6.36 -6.40 6.82
CA GLN A 390 6.03 -6.01 8.20
C GLN A 390 4.80 -5.09 8.33
N ASN A 391 3.80 -5.21 7.46
CA ASN A 391 2.55 -4.49 7.66
C ASN A 391 1.71 -5.22 8.71
N ASN A 392 1.19 -4.47 9.68
CA ASN A 392 0.39 -4.99 10.77
C ASN A 392 -1.01 -4.38 10.73
N ASN A 393 -2.02 -5.20 10.48
CA ASN A 393 -3.41 -4.78 10.55
C ASN A 393 -4.05 -5.38 11.81
N ALA A 394 -3.87 -4.72 12.93
CA ALA A 394 -4.35 -5.11 14.25
C ALA A 394 -5.64 -4.36 14.66
N ALA A 395 -6.44 -3.92 13.68
CA ALA A 395 -7.63 -3.09 13.87
C ALA A 395 -8.58 -3.58 14.97
N GLY A 396 -8.71 -4.88 15.17
CA GLY A 396 -9.66 -5.44 16.15
C GLY A 396 -11.13 -5.19 15.81
N LEU A 397 -11.38 -4.59 14.63
CA LEU A 397 -12.69 -4.28 14.06
C LEU A 397 -12.67 -4.53 12.54
N PRO A 398 -13.84 -4.68 11.90
CA PRO A 398 -13.90 -5.10 10.50
C PRO A 398 -13.39 -4.07 9.47
N TYR A 399 -13.05 -4.58 8.28
CA TYR A 399 -12.82 -3.81 7.05
C TYR A 399 -11.58 -2.91 6.98
N ALA A 400 -10.62 -3.05 7.90
CA ALA A 400 -9.37 -2.32 7.81
C ALA A 400 -8.50 -2.83 6.63
N ILE A 401 -7.86 -1.91 5.91
CA ILE A 401 -7.09 -2.23 4.69
C ILE A 401 -5.69 -1.62 4.77
N ILE A 402 -4.67 -2.45 4.57
CA ILE A 402 -3.33 -2.01 4.19
C ILE A 402 -3.04 -2.53 2.79
N ALA A 403 -3.02 -1.67 1.77
CA ALA A 403 -2.81 -2.15 0.40
C ALA A 403 -1.39 -2.70 0.15
N GLY A 404 -0.39 -2.27 0.93
CA GLY A 404 0.98 -2.78 0.89
C GLY A 404 1.97 -1.87 1.61
N GLY A 405 3.24 -1.90 1.21
CA GLY A 405 4.28 -1.02 1.76
C GLY A 405 5.18 -1.68 2.80
N TYR A 406 5.83 -0.87 3.63
CA TYR A 406 6.81 -1.31 4.62
C TYR A 406 6.46 -0.77 6.02
N GLN A 407 6.24 -1.64 7.00
CA GLN A 407 5.97 -1.25 8.39
C GLN A 407 4.77 -0.31 8.57
N ASN A 408 3.70 -0.47 7.79
CA ASN A 408 2.45 0.25 8.07
C ASN A 408 1.67 -0.48 9.16
N ASP A 409 1.06 0.29 10.06
CA ASP A 409 0.36 -0.23 11.24
C ASP A 409 -1.05 0.35 11.34
N ILE A 410 -2.05 -0.52 11.38
CA ILE A 410 -3.40 -0.16 11.80
C ILE A 410 -3.60 -0.79 13.17
N GLU A 411 -3.71 0.04 14.20
CA GLU A 411 -3.81 -0.39 15.58
C GLU A 411 -5.25 -0.65 16.01
N GLN A 412 -5.41 -1.14 17.24
CA GLN A 412 -6.69 -1.55 17.82
C GLN A 412 -7.73 -0.43 17.76
N TYR A 413 -9.00 -0.83 17.62
CA TYR A 413 -10.18 0.03 17.53
C TYR A 413 -10.27 0.88 16.25
N SER A 414 -9.61 0.45 15.17
CA SER A 414 -9.58 1.19 13.88
C SER A 414 -10.50 0.57 12.83
N GLN A 415 -11.83 0.65 13.02
CA GLN A 415 -12.80 0.15 12.03
C GLN A 415 -12.63 0.84 10.68
N ALA A 416 -12.66 0.07 9.58
CA ALA A 416 -12.64 0.58 8.20
C ALA A 416 -11.49 1.57 7.87
N ALA A 417 -10.41 1.56 8.66
CA ALA A 417 -9.24 2.36 8.40
C ALA A 417 -8.50 1.88 7.16
N THR A 418 -8.01 2.82 6.35
CA THR A 418 -7.26 2.48 5.12
C THR A 418 -5.88 3.13 5.12
N ILE A 419 -4.84 2.32 4.93
CA ILE A 419 -3.50 2.76 4.54
C ILE A 419 -3.20 2.23 3.14
N SER A 420 -3.14 3.12 2.15
CA SER A 420 -2.94 2.73 0.75
C SER A 420 -1.50 2.30 0.43
N GLY A 421 -0.54 2.49 1.35
CA GLY A 421 0.83 2.01 1.22
C GLY A 421 1.84 2.92 1.93
N GLY A 422 3.05 3.00 1.40
CA GLY A 422 4.12 3.82 1.98
C GLY A 422 4.91 3.10 3.08
N GLN A 423 5.55 3.88 3.94
CA GLN A 423 6.43 3.41 4.99
C GLN A 423 6.07 4.00 6.36
N ASN A 424 6.01 3.16 7.40
CA ASN A 424 5.82 3.60 8.79
C ASN A 424 4.60 4.51 8.99
N ASN A 425 3.50 4.27 8.26
CA ASN A 425 2.26 4.99 8.53
C ASN A 425 1.48 4.27 9.61
N THR A 426 0.93 5.01 10.57
CA THR A 426 0.20 4.46 11.72
C THR A 426 -1.21 5.04 11.78
N ASN A 427 -2.21 4.19 11.94
CA ASN A 427 -3.57 4.61 12.17
C ASN A 427 -4.17 3.94 13.41
N MET A 428 -4.77 4.74 14.30
CA MET A 428 -5.41 4.28 15.53
C MET A 428 -6.87 4.75 15.67
N ALA A 429 -7.52 5.15 14.57
CA ALA A 429 -8.87 5.74 14.57
C ALA A 429 -9.77 5.14 13.48
N GLU A 430 -11.08 5.33 13.63
CA GLU A 430 -12.10 4.74 12.77
C GLU A 430 -12.39 5.58 11.53
N TRP A 431 -12.74 4.93 10.41
CA TRP A 431 -13.17 5.58 9.16
C TRP A 431 -12.15 6.55 8.58
N THR A 432 -10.87 6.24 8.74
CA THR A 432 -9.77 7.10 8.33
C THR A 432 -9.11 6.64 7.03
N VAL A 433 -8.39 7.57 6.39
CA VAL A 433 -7.58 7.27 5.21
C VAL A 433 -6.20 7.89 5.33
N ILE A 434 -5.16 7.08 5.18
CA ILE A 434 -3.80 7.51 4.87
C ILE A 434 -3.47 7.08 3.43
N GLY A 435 -3.39 8.03 2.51
CA GLY A 435 -3.13 7.77 1.08
C GLY A 435 -1.75 7.20 0.78
N GLY A 436 -0.81 7.26 1.74
CA GLY A 436 0.54 6.68 1.67
C GLY A 436 1.58 7.62 2.25
N GLY A 437 2.83 7.52 1.79
CA GLY A 437 3.93 8.38 2.25
C GLY A 437 4.75 7.77 3.38
N LEU A 438 5.42 8.61 4.19
CA LEU A 438 6.37 8.20 5.22
C LEU A 438 5.97 8.78 6.59
N LEU A 439 5.85 7.94 7.64
CA LEU A 439 5.66 8.43 9.02
C LEU A 439 4.40 9.27 9.24
N ASN A 440 3.33 9.04 8.47
CA ASN A 440 2.06 9.72 8.72
C ASN A 440 1.29 9.00 9.83
N SER A 441 0.64 9.75 10.72
CA SER A 441 -0.03 9.22 11.91
C SER A 441 -1.41 9.83 12.11
N ILE A 442 -2.42 8.99 12.30
CA ILE A 442 -3.73 9.40 12.80
C ILE A 442 -3.93 8.70 14.14
N THR A 443 -4.03 9.49 15.22
CA THR A 443 -4.03 8.96 16.59
C THR A 443 -5.44 8.60 17.08
N LEU A 444 -5.51 7.88 18.20
CA LEU A 444 -6.75 7.43 18.82
C LEU A 444 -7.75 8.58 19.03
N GLY A 445 -9.02 8.37 18.66
CA GLY A 445 -10.10 9.36 18.77
C GLY A 445 -10.13 10.41 17.65
N SER A 446 -9.36 10.22 16.58
CA SER A 446 -9.30 11.11 15.41
C SER A 446 -10.15 10.60 14.24
N ASP A 447 -11.37 10.15 14.54
CA ASP A 447 -12.23 9.44 13.60
C ASP A 447 -12.61 10.31 12.39
N ASN A 448 -12.92 9.67 11.26
CA ASN A 448 -13.31 10.33 10.00
C ASN A 448 -12.24 11.29 9.44
N SER A 449 -10.98 11.09 9.79
CA SER A 449 -9.87 11.96 9.35
C SER A 449 -9.11 11.40 8.15
N THR A 450 -8.51 12.30 7.38
CA THR A 450 -7.76 11.92 6.16
C THR A 450 -6.39 12.60 6.09
N ILE A 451 -5.35 11.79 5.89
CA ILE A 451 -4.05 12.24 5.40
C ILE A 451 -3.90 11.79 3.96
N GLY A 452 -3.87 12.73 3.01
CA GLY A 452 -3.71 12.39 1.59
C GLY A 452 -2.36 11.74 1.25
N GLY A 453 -1.31 12.03 2.04
CA GLY A 453 0.01 11.42 1.94
C GLY A 453 1.09 12.33 2.52
N GLY A 454 2.32 12.26 1.99
CA GLY A 454 3.43 13.12 2.42
C GLY A 454 4.31 12.47 3.49
N MET A 455 4.97 13.29 4.31
CA MET A 455 5.90 12.81 5.34
C MET A 455 5.57 13.41 6.71
N GLU A 456 5.61 12.62 7.77
CA GLU A 456 5.48 13.08 9.16
C GLU A 456 4.23 13.92 9.46
N ASN A 457 3.12 13.72 8.72
CA ASN A 457 1.89 14.44 9.02
C ASN A 457 1.13 13.73 10.15
N SER A 458 0.56 14.49 11.08
CA SER A 458 -0.15 13.95 12.24
C SER A 458 -1.52 14.59 12.42
N ILE A 459 -2.55 13.78 12.59
CA ILE A 459 -3.89 14.22 12.98
C ILE A 459 -4.23 13.60 14.33
N GLN A 460 -4.65 14.45 15.27
CA GLN A 460 -4.99 14.10 16.65
C GLN A 460 -6.40 14.56 17.04
N ASN A 461 -7.26 14.81 16.05
CA ASN A 461 -8.66 15.17 16.26
C ASN A 461 -9.55 14.65 15.13
N SER A 462 -10.86 14.51 15.40
CA SER A 462 -11.85 13.98 14.46
C SER A 462 -12.21 14.96 13.35
N TYR A 463 -12.66 14.43 12.20
CA TYR A 463 -13.12 15.17 11.02
C TYR A 463 -12.06 16.10 10.41
N CYS A 464 -10.78 15.78 10.55
CA CYS A 464 -9.68 16.62 10.12
C CYS A 464 -9.06 16.12 8.81
N ALA A 465 -8.46 17.03 8.05
CA ALA A 465 -7.79 16.68 6.81
C ALA A 465 -6.42 17.35 6.67
N ILE A 466 -5.42 16.55 6.31
CA ILE A 466 -4.13 17.04 5.81
C ILE A 466 -3.98 16.50 4.39
N ALA A 467 -4.02 17.37 3.38
CA ALA A 467 -3.95 16.89 1.99
C ALA A 467 -2.57 16.29 1.62
N GLY A 468 -1.50 16.73 2.29
CA GLY A 468 -0.15 16.21 2.14
C GLY A 468 0.91 17.12 2.77
N GLY A 469 2.13 17.10 2.23
CA GLY A 469 3.23 17.95 2.71
C GLY A 469 4.13 17.24 3.72
N PHE A 470 4.89 18.03 4.50
CA PHE A 470 5.88 17.50 5.44
C PHE A 470 5.71 18.11 6.84
N SER A 471 5.56 17.25 7.85
CA SER A 471 5.55 17.63 9.27
C SER A 471 4.38 18.55 9.66
N ASN A 472 3.22 18.41 9.00
CA ASN A 472 2.02 19.18 9.38
C ASN A 472 1.26 18.46 10.50
N VAL A 473 0.73 19.22 11.46
CA VAL A 473 0.09 18.66 12.65
C VAL A 473 -1.24 19.35 12.94
N ILE A 474 -2.29 18.56 13.10
CA ILE A 474 -3.56 19.00 13.69
C ILE A 474 -3.63 18.36 15.07
N PHE A 475 -3.54 19.18 16.12
CA PHE A 475 -3.51 18.74 17.52
C PHE A 475 -4.91 18.47 18.07
N PHE A 476 -4.95 17.74 19.18
CA PHE A 476 -6.16 17.50 19.95
C PHE A 476 -6.76 18.82 20.46
N THR A 477 -8.02 19.06 20.13
CA THR A 477 -8.85 20.15 20.67
C THR A 477 -10.17 19.53 21.13
N GLU A 478 -10.84 20.10 22.12
CA GLU A 478 -12.13 19.54 22.51
C GLU A 478 -13.19 19.86 21.43
N ALA A 479 -13.98 18.85 21.07
CA ALA A 479 -14.96 18.82 19.98
C ALA A 479 -14.40 18.74 18.54
N ASP A 480 -15.28 18.27 17.64
CA ASP A 480 -15.04 18.08 16.21
C ASP A 480 -14.36 19.31 15.60
N ALA A 481 -13.08 19.18 15.23
CA ALA A 481 -12.29 20.32 14.80
C ALA A 481 -12.56 20.72 13.35
N TYR A 482 -13.04 19.82 12.47
CA TYR A 482 -13.24 20.12 11.03
C TYR A 482 -12.05 20.88 10.39
N ALA A 483 -10.83 20.62 10.89
CA ALA A 483 -9.66 21.43 10.58
C ALA A 483 -8.99 20.94 9.30
N LEU A 484 -8.46 21.88 8.53
CA LEU A 484 -7.83 21.60 7.23
C LEU A 484 -6.43 22.18 7.15
N ILE A 485 -5.45 21.32 6.86
CA ILE A 485 -4.15 21.74 6.33
C ILE A 485 -4.05 21.30 4.87
N GLY A 486 -4.07 22.26 3.94
CA GLY A 486 -3.97 21.99 2.50
C GLY A 486 -2.59 21.46 2.05
N GLY A 487 -1.56 21.60 2.89
CA GLY A 487 -0.23 21.03 2.67
C GLY A 487 0.88 21.91 3.24
N GLY A 488 2.05 21.89 2.60
CA GLY A 488 3.20 22.70 3.01
C GLY A 488 4.11 22.01 4.03
N PHE A 489 4.87 22.80 4.78
CA PHE A 489 5.86 22.32 5.74
C PHE A 489 5.66 22.91 7.14
N LYS A 490 5.57 22.05 8.15
CA LYS A 490 5.49 22.43 9.57
C LYS A 490 4.30 23.33 9.94
N ASN A 491 3.16 23.19 9.26
CA ASN A 491 1.97 23.92 9.65
C ASN A 491 1.26 23.23 10.82
N GLY A 492 0.74 24.02 11.77
CA GLY A 492 0.13 23.52 13.01
C GLY A 492 -1.25 24.14 13.26
N ILE A 493 -2.25 23.32 13.60
CA ILE A 493 -3.57 23.78 14.06
C ILE A 493 -3.84 23.18 15.44
N GLY A 494 -4.36 23.97 16.38
CA GLY A 494 -4.75 23.52 17.72
C GLY A 494 -3.60 23.40 18.72
N ALA A 495 -2.39 23.86 18.38
CA ALA A 495 -1.24 23.77 19.28
C ALA A 495 -1.45 24.61 20.55
N GLY A 496 -1.02 24.09 21.71
CA GLY A 496 -1.01 24.83 22.98
C GLY A 496 -2.35 24.94 23.72
N GLY A 497 -3.37 24.19 23.30
CA GLY A 497 -4.67 24.17 23.97
C GLY A 497 -4.64 23.51 25.35
N VAL A 498 -5.40 24.10 26.28
CA VAL A 498 -5.84 23.46 27.52
C VAL A 498 -6.99 22.51 27.17
N PHE A 499 -7.14 21.38 27.87
CA PHE A 499 -8.36 20.57 27.83
C PHE A 499 -9.60 21.49 27.98
N GLY A 500 -10.50 21.45 27.00
CA GLY A 500 -11.71 22.28 26.91
C GLY A 500 -11.68 23.40 25.86
N ALA A 501 -10.62 23.52 25.06
CA ALA A 501 -10.51 24.54 24.01
C ALA A 501 -11.16 24.10 22.68
N GLU A 502 -12.05 24.92 22.11
CA GLU A 502 -12.75 24.67 20.83
C GLU A 502 -11.97 25.29 19.65
N SER A 503 -11.53 24.49 18.68
CA SER A 503 -10.81 24.97 17.49
C SER A 503 -11.44 24.41 16.21
N THR A 504 -12.74 24.66 16.07
CA THR A 504 -13.56 24.12 14.99
C THR A 504 -13.50 24.99 13.72
N GLY A 505 -13.25 24.39 12.56
CA GLY A 505 -13.25 25.02 11.24
C GLY A 505 -11.95 25.73 10.86
N ASP A 506 -10.87 25.50 11.61
CA ASP A 506 -9.59 26.18 11.38
C ASP A 506 -8.93 25.72 10.09
N THR A 507 -8.40 26.66 9.31
CA THR A 507 -7.82 26.35 7.99
C THR A 507 -6.44 26.97 7.81
N ILE A 508 -5.47 26.13 7.47
CA ILE A 508 -4.19 26.55 6.89
C ILE A 508 -4.10 25.99 5.48
N ALA A 509 -4.28 26.83 4.45
CA ALA A 509 -4.27 26.34 3.07
C ALA A 509 -2.88 25.81 2.63
N GLY A 510 -1.79 26.27 3.27
CA GLY A 510 -0.44 25.73 3.08
C GLY A 510 0.66 26.65 3.63
N GLY A 511 1.86 26.57 3.05
CA GLY A 511 3.00 27.43 3.41
C GLY A 511 4.01 26.77 4.35
N PHE A 512 4.80 27.59 5.03
CA PHE A 512 5.90 27.15 5.91
C PHE A 512 5.67 27.65 7.34
N GLN A 513 5.56 26.75 8.31
CA GLN A 513 5.54 27.07 9.73
C GLN A 513 4.41 28.03 10.15
N ASN A 514 3.23 27.90 9.56
CA ASN A 514 2.07 28.68 9.96
C ASN A 514 1.34 27.96 11.10
N ASN A 515 0.91 28.71 12.11
CA ASN A 515 0.30 28.17 13.32
C ASN A 515 -1.03 28.88 13.64
N ILE A 516 -2.05 28.08 13.92
CA ILE A 516 -3.28 28.52 14.58
C ILE A 516 -3.34 27.78 15.91
N LEU A 517 -3.34 28.53 17.02
CA LEU A 517 -3.40 27.97 18.37
C LEU A 517 -4.85 27.72 18.79
N ALA A 518 -5.04 26.91 19.83
CA ALA A 518 -6.35 26.45 20.27
C ALA A 518 -7.30 27.58 20.75
N ASN A 519 -8.60 27.27 20.81
CA ASN A 519 -9.67 28.21 21.20
C ASN A 519 -9.85 29.38 20.23
N SER A 520 -9.56 29.16 18.94
CA SER A 520 -9.67 30.18 17.89
C SER A 520 -10.50 29.67 16.72
N PRO A 521 -11.76 29.22 16.95
CA PRO A 521 -12.56 28.57 15.91
C PRO A 521 -12.76 29.47 14.69
N ALA A 522 -12.82 28.83 13.52
CA ALA A 522 -12.90 29.45 12.20
C ALA A 522 -11.75 30.41 11.88
N ALA A 523 -10.60 30.29 12.56
CA ALA A 523 -9.41 31.05 12.21
C ALA A 523 -8.81 30.53 10.91
N SER A 524 -8.19 31.42 10.14
CA SER A 524 -7.63 31.03 8.85
C SER A 524 -6.28 31.67 8.52
N ILE A 525 -5.39 30.86 7.95
CA ILE A 525 -4.16 31.32 7.33
C ILE A 525 -4.11 30.80 5.89
N SER A 526 -4.25 31.68 4.90
CA SER A 526 -4.27 31.25 3.49
C SER A 526 -2.88 30.82 2.97
N GLY A 527 -1.81 31.10 3.71
CA GLY A 527 -0.47 30.61 3.40
C GLY A 527 0.65 31.49 3.97
N GLY A 528 1.79 31.52 3.26
CA GLY A 528 2.95 32.32 3.67
C GLY A 528 3.91 31.59 4.61
N ARG A 529 4.70 32.34 5.36
CA ARG A 529 5.77 31.82 6.20
C ARG A 529 5.69 32.35 7.63
N ASN A 530 5.69 31.47 8.62
CA ASN A 530 5.79 31.82 10.03
C ASN A 530 4.67 32.76 10.51
N ASN A 531 3.46 32.61 9.97
CA ASN A 531 2.30 33.37 10.43
C ASN A 531 1.67 32.68 11.64
N ASN A 532 1.21 33.46 12.62
CA ASN A 532 0.75 32.94 13.89
C ASN A 532 -0.57 33.59 14.33
N ILE A 533 -1.58 32.79 14.60
CA ILE A 533 -2.82 33.22 15.26
C ILE A 533 -2.84 32.55 16.63
N GLN A 534 -2.79 33.34 17.70
CA GLN A 534 -2.74 32.84 19.07
C GLN A 534 -4.12 32.43 19.59
N ILE A 535 -4.17 31.99 20.86
CA ILE A 535 -5.37 31.46 21.52
C ILE A 535 -6.48 32.51 21.66
N ASN A 536 -7.73 32.07 21.79
CA ASN A 536 -8.89 32.93 22.08
C ASN A 536 -9.17 33.99 20.98
N SER A 537 -8.84 33.70 19.72
CA SER A 537 -8.98 34.64 18.59
C SER A 537 -9.88 34.05 17.49
N PRO A 538 -11.18 33.79 17.79
CA PRO A 538 -12.14 33.24 16.82
C PRO A 538 -12.27 34.15 15.60
N GLY A 539 -12.39 33.55 14.41
CA GLY A 539 -12.56 34.25 13.13
C GLY A 539 -11.33 35.04 12.65
N ALA A 540 -10.22 35.00 13.39
CA ALA A 540 -9.02 35.73 13.02
C ALA A 540 -8.43 35.22 11.69
N THR A 541 -7.97 36.14 10.84
CA THR A 541 -7.50 35.79 9.50
C THR A 541 -6.15 36.41 9.17
N ILE A 542 -5.21 35.59 8.70
CA ILE A 542 -3.98 36.06 8.05
C ILE A 542 -3.98 35.57 6.60
N ALA A 543 -4.22 36.46 5.64
CA ALA A 543 -4.30 36.06 4.23
C ALA A 543 -2.94 35.63 3.64
N GLY A 544 -1.83 35.90 4.32
CA GLY A 544 -0.51 35.39 3.94
C GLY A 544 0.65 36.25 4.47
N GLY A 545 1.74 36.29 3.71
CA GLY A 545 2.93 37.07 4.07
C GLY A 545 3.90 36.33 4.98
N GLN A 546 4.77 37.08 5.68
CA GLN A 546 5.83 36.51 6.50
C GLN A 546 5.86 37.08 7.93
N THR A 547 5.87 36.21 8.93
CA THR A 547 5.99 36.60 10.34
C THR A 547 4.92 37.60 10.77
N ASN A 548 3.69 37.41 10.28
CA ASN A 548 2.54 38.17 10.78
C ASN A 548 1.96 37.44 12.00
N SER A 549 1.56 38.20 13.02
CA SER A 549 1.05 37.64 14.27
C SER A 549 -0.23 38.34 14.70
N ILE A 550 -1.27 37.55 14.93
CA ILE A 550 -2.46 37.96 15.67
C ILE A 550 -2.33 37.36 17.07
N SER A 551 -2.25 38.21 18.10
CA SER A 551 -2.11 37.76 19.49
C SER A 551 -3.45 37.26 20.05
N SER A 552 -3.49 36.96 21.34
CA SER A 552 -4.69 36.43 21.98
C SER A 552 -5.86 37.43 22.01
N HIS A 553 -7.09 36.94 22.20
CA HIS A 553 -8.29 37.78 22.36
C HIS A 553 -8.52 38.78 21.21
N CYS A 554 -8.12 38.42 20.00
CA CYS A 554 -8.26 39.24 18.80
C CYS A 554 -9.36 38.67 17.89
N GLN A 555 -10.61 38.76 18.36
CA GLN A 555 -11.79 38.23 17.66
C GLN A 555 -12.00 38.95 16.33
N ASP A 556 -12.27 38.21 15.24
CA ASP A 556 -12.50 38.73 13.89
C ASP A 556 -11.42 39.72 13.38
N ALA A 557 -10.21 39.61 13.90
CA ALA A 557 -9.11 40.48 13.52
C ALA A 557 -8.44 39.96 12.23
N ALA A 558 -7.99 40.85 11.36
CA ALA A 558 -7.46 40.45 10.06
C ALA A 558 -6.18 41.17 9.64
N ILE A 559 -5.18 40.38 9.22
CA ILE A 559 -3.97 40.85 8.55
C ILE A 559 -4.01 40.39 7.10
N ALA A 560 -4.12 41.33 6.15
CA ALA A 560 -4.22 41.00 4.73
C ALA A 560 -2.89 40.50 4.11
N GLY A 561 -1.76 40.66 4.81
CA GLY A 561 -0.46 40.12 4.38
C GLY A 561 0.72 40.96 4.87
N GLY A 562 1.75 41.09 4.03
CA GLY A 562 2.96 41.84 4.36
C GLY A 562 3.92 41.07 5.27
N GLN A 563 4.80 41.80 5.96
CA GLN A 563 5.85 41.23 6.80
C GLN A 563 5.92 41.90 8.17
N TYR A 564 6.08 41.10 9.23
CA TYR A 564 6.22 41.60 10.61
C TYR A 564 5.04 42.46 11.09
N ASN A 565 3.82 42.20 10.61
CA ASN A 565 2.63 42.90 11.12
C ASN A 565 2.10 42.19 12.37
N ILE A 566 1.85 42.95 13.44
CA ILE A 566 1.52 42.40 14.76
C ILE A 566 0.26 43.06 15.31
N MET A 567 -0.78 42.27 15.56
CA MET A 567 -1.89 42.69 16.40
C MET A 567 -1.67 42.21 17.82
N LEU A 568 -1.62 43.14 18.78
CA LEU A 568 -1.46 42.80 20.20
C LEU A 568 -2.79 42.43 20.86
N ASP A 569 -2.69 41.80 22.03
CA ASP A 569 -3.80 41.21 22.79
C ASP A 569 -4.99 42.16 22.93
N GLY A 570 -6.20 41.65 22.69
CA GLY A 570 -7.43 42.44 22.78
C GLY A 570 -7.76 43.36 21.59
N SER A 571 -7.01 43.30 20.49
CA SER A 571 -7.29 44.07 19.26
C SER A 571 -8.44 43.47 18.42
N SER A 572 -9.59 43.23 19.05
CA SER A 572 -10.75 42.62 18.37
C SER A 572 -11.34 43.54 17.29
N ASN A 573 -11.82 42.95 16.20
CA ASN A 573 -12.40 43.61 15.02
C ASN A 573 -11.45 44.62 14.34
N SER A 574 -10.13 44.46 14.53
CA SER A 574 -9.12 45.34 13.95
C SER A 574 -8.55 44.79 12.64
N PHE A 575 -8.00 45.68 11.81
CA PHE A 575 -7.48 45.34 10.49
C PHE A 575 -6.10 45.94 10.23
N ILE A 576 -5.17 45.13 9.72
CA ILE A 576 -3.90 45.58 9.12
C ILE A 576 -3.88 45.18 7.65
N GLY A 577 -3.87 46.16 6.75
CA GLY A 577 -3.88 45.94 5.29
C GLY A 577 -2.60 45.36 4.69
N GLY A 578 -1.52 45.24 5.48
CA GLY A 578 -0.24 44.67 5.08
C GLY A 578 0.92 45.59 5.37
N GLY A 579 1.93 45.63 4.49
CA GLY A 579 3.14 46.44 4.67
C GLY A 579 4.19 45.79 5.58
N PHE A 580 5.10 46.60 6.14
CA PHE A 580 6.22 46.13 6.96
C PHE A 580 6.15 46.69 8.39
N GLY A 581 6.11 45.83 9.39
CA GLY A 581 6.28 46.24 10.78
C GLY A 581 5.14 47.07 11.35
N ASN A 582 3.91 46.92 10.83
CA ASN A 582 2.75 47.65 11.34
C ASN A 582 2.16 46.94 12.56
N SER A 583 1.57 47.70 13.49
CA SER A 583 1.04 47.12 14.72
C SER A 583 -0.24 47.77 15.25
N THR A 584 -1.03 46.98 15.96
CA THR A 584 -2.06 47.46 16.88
C THR A 584 -1.66 47.14 18.34
N GLY A 585 -2.10 48.00 19.26
CA GLY A 585 -1.75 48.02 20.66
C GLY A 585 -2.62 47.10 21.49
N TYR A 586 -2.31 47.00 22.79
CA TYR A 586 -3.16 46.27 23.73
C TYR A 586 -4.56 46.87 23.76
N GLY A 587 -5.60 46.06 23.56
CA GLY A 587 -6.99 46.51 23.60
C GLY A 587 -7.39 47.50 22.50
N ALA A 588 -6.62 47.62 21.41
CA ALA A 588 -6.90 48.52 20.28
C ALA A 588 -8.01 47.98 19.37
N GLY A 589 -9.22 47.81 19.92
CA GLY A 589 -10.38 47.28 19.19
C GLY A 589 -10.91 48.22 18.11
N TYR A 590 -11.41 47.65 17.02
CA TYR A 590 -11.93 48.36 15.84
C TYR A 590 -10.90 49.30 15.17
N ALA A 591 -9.61 49.06 15.38
CA ALA A 591 -8.54 49.87 14.83
C ALA A 591 -8.21 49.47 13.38
N THR A 592 -7.84 50.44 12.55
CA THR A 592 -7.45 50.19 11.14
C THR A 592 -6.08 50.75 10.83
N VAL A 593 -5.14 49.88 10.45
CA VAL A 593 -3.88 50.28 9.81
C VAL A 593 -3.92 49.85 8.34
N GLY A 594 -4.07 50.80 7.42
CA GLY A 594 -4.22 50.50 5.99
C GLY A 594 -2.97 49.84 5.36
N GLY A 595 -1.78 50.02 5.95
CA GLY A 595 -0.53 49.42 5.51
C GLY A 595 0.66 50.33 5.78
N GLY A 596 1.64 50.37 4.87
CA GLY A 596 2.84 51.21 5.00
C GLY A 596 3.94 50.56 5.84
N GLN A 597 4.80 51.38 6.45
CA GLN A 597 5.95 50.91 7.22
C GLN A 597 5.92 51.45 8.65
N SER A 598 6.03 50.57 9.63
CA SER A 598 6.21 50.93 11.05
C SER A 598 5.12 51.85 11.60
N ASN A 599 3.88 51.69 11.11
CA ASN A 599 2.73 52.39 11.67
C ASN A 599 2.19 51.63 12.87
N SER A 600 1.82 52.34 13.92
CA SER A 600 1.32 51.74 15.15
C SER A 600 0.08 52.47 15.65
N ILE A 601 -0.95 51.72 16.01
CA ILE A 601 -2.06 52.22 16.82
C ILE A 601 -1.89 51.60 18.20
N SER A 602 -1.76 52.38 19.27
CA SER A 602 -1.65 51.91 20.65
C SER A 602 -3.05 51.69 21.26
N GLU A 603 -3.26 51.90 22.57
CA GLU A 603 -4.53 51.74 23.31
C GLU A 603 -5.64 52.72 22.86
N ALA A 604 -5.97 52.72 21.57
CA ALA A 604 -6.90 53.65 20.92
C ALA A 604 -7.98 52.92 20.12
N LEU A 605 -9.20 52.94 20.64
CA LEU A 605 -10.37 52.35 20.01
C LEU A 605 -10.80 53.17 18.78
N PHE A 606 -11.23 52.48 17.72
CA PHE A 606 -11.73 53.09 16.47
C PHE A 606 -10.73 54.03 15.77
N ALA A 607 -9.44 53.96 16.12
CA ALA A 607 -8.43 54.79 15.49
C ALA A 607 -8.07 54.27 14.10
N THR A 608 -7.69 55.18 13.19
CA THR A 608 -7.29 54.85 11.83
C THR A 608 -5.95 55.47 11.46
N VAL A 609 -5.03 54.65 10.98
CA VAL A 609 -3.82 55.06 10.27
C VAL A 609 -3.90 54.50 8.85
N ALA A 610 -4.24 55.33 7.87
CA ALA A 610 -4.46 54.85 6.51
C ALA A 610 -3.18 54.32 5.83
N GLY A 611 -2.00 54.68 6.32
CA GLY A 611 -0.70 54.18 5.83
C GLY A 611 0.45 55.12 6.17
N GLY A 612 1.43 55.21 5.28
CA GLY A 612 2.61 56.06 5.46
C GLY A 612 3.74 55.38 6.23
N GLN A 613 4.62 56.17 6.84
CA GLN A 613 5.78 55.66 7.57
C GLN A 613 5.85 56.21 9.00
N GLY A 614 5.93 55.33 9.99
CA GLY A 614 6.22 55.70 11.37
C GLY A 614 5.12 56.51 12.04
N ASN A 615 3.87 56.38 11.59
CA ASN A 615 2.74 57.09 12.19
C ASN A 615 2.25 56.37 13.46
N TYR A 616 1.80 57.16 14.44
CA TYR A 616 1.45 56.67 15.77
C TYR A 616 0.07 57.20 16.21
N GLY A 617 -0.92 56.33 16.38
CA GLY A 617 -2.23 56.69 16.92
C GLY A 617 -2.40 56.12 18.32
N GLY A 618 -2.70 56.93 19.33
CA GLY A 618 -2.88 56.50 20.71
C GLY A 618 -1.92 57.19 21.68
N PRO A 619 -1.92 56.78 22.95
CA PRO A 619 -1.27 57.54 24.00
C PRO A 619 0.20 57.19 24.15
N ASN A 620 1.07 58.20 24.28
CA ASN A 620 2.45 57.98 24.70
C ASN A 620 2.53 57.80 26.24
N GLY A 621 1.87 56.76 26.78
CA GLY A 621 1.79 56.50 28.23
C GLY A 621 0.48 55.88 28.71
N THR A 622 0.29 55.74 30.03
CA THR A 622 -0.76 54.94 30.71
C THR A 622 -2.14 55.59 30.78
N SER A 623 -2.50 56.47 29.85
CA SER A 623 -3.82 57.13 29.84
C SER A 623 -4.45 56.95 28.46
N SER A 624 -5.57 56.21 28.37
CA SER A 624 -6.34 55.99 27.15
C SER A 624 -6.70 57.32 26.47
N SER A 625 -5.94 57.70 25.45
CA SER A 625 -6.15 58.92 24.68
C SER A 625 -5.70 58.68 23.24
N GLY A 626 -6.55 59.06 22.28
CA GLY A 626 -6.36 58.83 20.84
C GLY A 626 -7.53 58.10 20.20
N ASN A 627 -8.60 57.80 20.96
CA ASN A 627 -9.80 57.15 20.44
C ASN A 627 -10.42 57.98 19.32
N TYR A 628 -10.90 57.31 18.27
CA TYR A 628 -11.43 57.96 17.06
C TYR A 628 -10.42 58.89 16.35
N GLY A 629 -9.13 58.72 16.63
CA GLY A 629 -8.06 59.48 16.00
C GLY A 629 -7.82 59.03 14.55
N ALA A 630 -7.49 59.99 13.67
CA ALA A 630 -7.25 59.72 12.26
C ALA A 630 -5.92 60.28 11.76
N ILE A 631 -5.12 59.40 11.15
CA ILE A 631 -3.92 59.76 10.39
C ILE A 631 -4.13 59.28 8.95
N PRO A 632 -4.34 60.17 7.98
CA PRO A 632 -4.56 59.79 6.58
C PRO A 632 -3.28 59.30 5.88
N GLY A 633 -2.12 59.37 6.53
CA GLY A 633 -0.83 58.94 6.01
C GLY A 633 0.29 59.90 6.38
N GLY A 634 1.29 60.02 5.50
CA GLY A 634 2.46 60.86 5.73
C GLY A 634 3.52 60.17 6.58
N GLN A 635 4.40 60.96 7.20
CA GLN A 635 5.56 60.44 7.93
C GLN A 635 5.63 60.97 9.36
N SER A 636 5.76 60.06 10.32
CA SER A 636 6.00 60.38 11.73
C SER A 636 4.95 61.29 12.37
N ASN A 637 3.69 61.19 11.95
CA ASN A 637 2.58 61.90 12.58
C ASN A 637 2.10 61.16 13.84
N SER A 638 1.58 61.90 14.80
CA SER A 638 1.10 61.38 16.08
C SER A 638 -0.27 61.94 16.43
N VAL A 639 -1.23 61.07 16.73
CA VAL A 639 -2.55 61.45 17.25
C VAL A 639 -2.69 60.86 18.65
N ILE A 640 -2.75 61.73 19.65
CA ILE A 640 -2.89 61.36 21.07
C ILE A 640 -4.22 61.86 21.64
N GLY A 641 -4.79 62.94 21.11
CA GLY A 641 -6.11 63.40 21.55
C GLY A 641 -7.25 62.56 20.98
N ASN A 642 -8.35 62.44 21.71
CA ASN A 642 -9.57 61.81 21.20
C ASN A 642 -10.20 62.68 20.09
N PHE A 643 -10.79 62.06 19.08
CA PHE A 643 -11.42 62.75 17.94
C PHE A 643 -10.48 63.70 17.18
N SER A 644 -9.18 63.41 17.18
CA SER A 644 -8.14 64.27 16.62
C SER A 644 -7.64 63.77 15.27
N PHE A 645 -6.99 64.67 14.52
CA PHE A 645 -6.51 64.42 13.17
C PHE A 645 -5.10 64.97 12.99
N ALA A 646 -4.17 64.18 12.46
CA ALA A 646 -2.81 64.63 12.16
C ALA A 646 -2.39 64.22 10.74
N ALA A 647 -1.95 65.18 9.93
CA ALA A 647 -1.53 64.93 8.55
C ALA A 647 -0.22 65.65 8.17
N GLY A 648 0.53 65.02 7.26
CA GLY A 648 1.76 65.57 6.69
C GLY A 648 3.03 64.93 7.24
N ARG A 649 3.99 65.73 7.72
CA ARG A 649 5.23 65.22 8.31
C ARG A 649 5.47 65.78 9.71
N GLN A 650 5.55 64.89 10.70
CA GLN A 650 5.79 65.21 12.11
C GLN A 650 4.73 66.15 12.72
N ALA A 651 3.47 65.98 12.33
CA ALA A 651 2.32 66.63 12.97
C ALA A 651 1.93 65.90 14.27
N ILE A 652 1.75 66.61 15.38
CA ILE A 652 1.30 66.06 16.66
C ILE A 652 -0.04 66.67 17.09
N ALA A 653 -1.09 65.86 17.06
CA ALA A 653 -2.42 66.20 17.56
C ALA A 653 -2.60 65.66 18.99
N GLN A 654 -2.12 66.41 19.98
CA GLN A 654 -2.00 65.96 21.37
C GLN A 654 -3.30 66.07 22.18
N ASN A 655 -4.08 67.14 21.97
CA ASN A 655 -5.29 67.39 22.75
C ASN A 655 -6.54 66.93 22.00
N ASP A 656 -7.63 66.68 22.73
CA ASP A 656 -8.89 66.22 22.16
C ASP A 656 -9.44 67.22 21.13
N GLY A 657 -10.01 66.70 20.04
CA GLY A 657 -10.58 67.48 18.94
C GLY A 657 -9.56 68.35 18.18
N SER A 658 -8.27 68.03 18.26
CA SER A 658 -7.23 68.81 17.58
C SER A 658 -7.02 68.33 16.14
N PHE A 659 -7.07 69.29 15.21
CA PHE A 659 -6.77 69.07 13.80
C PHE A 659 -5.41 69.71 13.51
N VAL A 660 -4.43 68.90 13.14
CA VAL A 660 -3.04 69.35 12.94
C VAL A 660 -2.55 68.96 11.55
N TRP A 661 -2.21 69.97 10.74
CA TRP A 661 -1.58 69.77 9.44
C TRP A 661 -0.18 70.37 9.46
N ALA A 662 0.83 69.55 9.17
CA ALA A 662 2.20 70.00 8.97
C ALA A 662 2.68 69.82 7.52
N ASP A 663 3.36 70.81 6.96
CA ASP A 663 4.11 70.67 5.70
C ASP A 663 5.31 69.69 5.80
N ASN A 664 6.05 69.53 4.69
CA ASN A 664 7.18 68.60 4.58
C ASN A 664 8.48 69.06 5.28
N SER A 665 8.46 70.14 6.08
CA SER A 665 9.70 70.79 6.56
C SER A 665 10.57 69.94 7.51
N GLY A 666 10.23 68.70 7.85
CA GLY A 666 11.11 67.79 8.59
C GLY A 666 11.41 68.21 10.03
N PHE A 667 10.67 69.19 10.53
CA PHE A 667 10.68 69.60 11.93
C PHE A 667 9.43 69.07 12.63
N LEU A 668 9.50 68.92 13.96
CA LEU A 668 8.33 68.61 14.77
C LEU A 668 7.34 69.78 14.76
N PHE A 669 6.06 69.52 14.48
CA PHE A 669 4.99 70.48 14.71
C PHE A 669 4.08 69.97 15.84
N ASN A 670 4.40 70.42 17.05
CA ASN A 670 3.55 70.24 18.22
C ASN A 670 3.06 71.63 18.69
N PRO A 671 1.79 72.00 18.41
CA PRO A 671 1.25 73.31 18.76
C PRO A 671 1.19 73.55 20.28
N TYR A 672 1.46 72.52 21.11
CA TYR A 672 1.39 72.57 22.57
C TYR A 672 2.76 72.62 23.25
N LEU A 673 3.85 72.32 22.55
CA LEU A 673 5.24 72.43 23.04
C LEU A 673 5.97 73.67 22.52
N THR A 674 5.32 74.47 21.66
CA THR A 674 5.96 75.64 21.05
C THR A 674 6.02 76.77 22.08
N LEU A 675 7.24 77.09 22.52
CA LEU A 675 7.67 78.18 23.40
C LEU A 675 6.73 79.40 23.51
N GLY A 676 5.66 79.30 24.32
CA GLY A 676 5.06 80.42 25.06
C GLY A 676 4.57 81.68 24.32
N ILE A 677 4.34 81.68 23.01
CA ILE A 677 3.90 82.90 22.27
C ILE A 677 2.45 82.87 21.75
N GLY A 678 1.59 82.01 22.30
CA GLY A 678 0.13 82.14 22.20
C GLY A 678 -0.48 82.46 23.59
N PRO A 679 -1.65 83.13 23.68
CA PRO A 679 -2.32 83.40 24.96
C PRO A 679 -2.69 82.13 25.75
N TYR A 680 -2.56 80.95 25.14
CA TYR A 680 -2.77 79.64 25.75
C TYR A 680 -1.50 78.80 25.57
N GLY A 681 -0.45 79.15 26.30
CA GLY A 681 0.66 78.23 26.55
C GLY A 681 0.14 76.99 27.31
N GLY A 682 -0.30 75.98 26.57
CA GLY A 682 -0.77 74.69 27.08
C GLY A 682 -2.26 74.39 26.81
N GLY A 683 -2.53 73.16 26.34
CA GLY A 683 -3.73 72.41 26.77
C GLY A 683 -5.10 72.67 26.14
N SER A 684 -5.27 73.57 25.17
CA SER A 684 -6.62 73.76 24.56
C SER A 684 -7.03 72.59 23.66
N SER A 685 -8.21 72.03 23.91
CA SER A 685 -8.90 71.05 23.05
C SER A 685 -9.70 71.76 21.95
N ASN A 686 -10.13 71.03 20.91
CA ASN A 686 -10.93 71.53 19.79
C ASN A 686 -10.24 72.64 18.97
N THR A 687 -8.96 72.46 18.62
CA THR A 687 -8.16 73.46 17.89
C THR A 687 -7.84 73.04 16.45
N PHE A 688 -7.75 74.01 15.55
CA PHE A 688 -7.25 73.83 14.17
C PHE A 688 -5.88 74.48 14.04
N ASN A 689 -4.85 73.68 13.75
CA ASN A 689 -3.45 74.09 13.77
C ASN A 689 -2.78 73.72 12.44
N VAL A 690 -2.15 74.69 11.79
CA VAL A 690 -1.50 74.48 10.49
C VAL A 690 -0.08 75.03 10.53
N ARG A 691 0.90 74.19 10.16
CA ARG A 691 2.23 74.64 9.78
C ARG A 691 2.38 74.56 8.27
N SER A 692 2.42 75.73 7.64
CA SER A 692 2.72 75.88 6.21
C SER A 692 3.77 76.97 6.03
N THR A 693 5.04 76.57 6.06
CA THR A 693 6.21 77.47 6.00
C THR A 693 6.34 78.21 4.68
N GLY A 694 5.69 77.73 3.61
CA GLY A 694 5.59 78.41 2.32
C GLY A 694 4.42 79.40 2.19
N GLY A 695 3.58 79.54 3.22
CA GLY A 695 2.36 80.36 3.21
C GLY A 695 1.06 79.54 3.23
N PHE A 696 -0.07 80.21 3.47
CA PHE A 696 -1.39 79.59 3.68
C PHE A 696 -2.48 80.34 2.91
N TYR A 697 -3.34 79.60 2.19
CA TYR A 697 -4.44 80.16 1.40
C TYR A 697 -5.78 79.59 1.85
N ILE A 698 -6.79 80.46 1.97
CA ILE A 698 -8.20 80.09 2.03
C ILE A 698 -8.88 80.66 0.78
N ALA A 699 -9.20 79.81 -0.19
CA ALA A 699 -9.95 80.20 -1.37
C ALA A 699 -11.45 80.03 -1.15
N THR A 700 -12.25 81.07 -1.41
CA THR A 700 -13.72 81.05 -1.27
C THR A 700 -14.45 81.14 -2.60
N SER A 701 -13.75 81.47 -3.68
CA SER A 701 -14.23 81.30 -5.05
C SER A 701 -13.09 81.09 -6.04
N VAL A 702 -13.37 80.38 -7.12
CA VAL A 702 -12.45 80.15 -8.23
C VAL A 702 -13.15 80.41 -9.57
N GLY A 703 -12.39 80.84 -10.56
CA GLY A 703 -12.87 80.98 -11.93
C GLY A 703 -12.90 79.66 -12.68
N SER A 704 -13.37 79.69 -13.92
CA SER A 704 -13.48 78.50 -14.79
C SER A 704 -12.14 77.83 -15.11
N PHE A 705 -11.01 78.50 -14.89
CA PHE A 705 -9.65 77.95 -15.05
C PHE A 705 -8.95 77.68 -13.70
N GLY A 706 -9.68 77.72 -12.58
CA GLY A 706 -9.15 77.42 -11.24
C GLY A 706 -8.40 78.57 -10.56
N GLN A 707 -8.32 79.75 -11.17
CA GLN A 707 -7.74 80.94 -10.54
C GLN A 707 -8.60 81.40 -9.35
N VAL A 708 -7.98 81.71 -8.20
CA VAL A 708 -8.69 82.21 -7.02
C VAL A 708 -9.26 83.60 -7.30
N LEU A 709 -10.58 83.76 -7.21
CA LEU A 709 -11.29 85.03 -7.46
C LEU A 709 -11.65 85.76 -6.17
N SER A 710 -11.71 85.06 -5.04
CA SER A 710 -11.85 85.64 -3.70
C SER A 710 -11.26 84.70 -2.66
N GLY A 711 -10.70 85.26 -1.59
CA GLY A 711 -10.08 84.49 -0.51
C GLY A 711 -9.11 85.30 0.34
N MET A 712 -8.42 84.61 1.23
CA MET A 712 -7.39 85.16 2.12
C MET A 712 -6.07 84.44 1.90
N TYR A 713 -4.97 85.20 1.98
CA TYR A 713 -3.61 84.69 1.82
C TYR A 713 -2.71 85.17 2.96
N LEU A 714 -1.93 84.26 3.52
CA LEU A 714 -0.84 84.57 4.44
C LEU A 714 0.48 84.12 3.79
N GLY A 715 1.38 85.05 3.47
CA GLY A 715 2.67 84.73 2.86
C GLY A 715 3.63 84.02 3.82
N ALA A 716 4.72 83.49 3.27
CA ALA A 716 5.77 82.87 4.06
C ALA A 716 6.39 83.90 5.03
N GLY A 717 6.21 83.68 6.33
CA GLY A 717 6.70 84.58 7.38
C GLY A 717 5.81 85.79 7.67
N ASP A 718 4.67 85.95 6.98
CA ASP A 718 3.72 87.04 7.25
C ASP A 718 3.00 86.84 8.60
N SER A 719 2.61 87.95 9.22
CA SER A 719 1.80 87.97 10.44
C SER A 719 0.40 88.57 10.25
N GLY A 720 0.06 89.04 9.04
CA GLY A 720 -1.21 89.68 8.70
C GLY A 720 -1.87 89.04 7.49
N TRP A 721 -3.20 89.00 7.50
CA TRP A 721 -3.96 88.47 6.38
C TRP A 721 -3.94 89.41 5.17
N ASN A 722 -3.52 88.89 4.02
CA ASN A 722 -3.66 89.57 2.74
C ASN A 722 -5.03 89.22 2.14
N THR A 723 -5.92 90.20 2.02
CA THR A 723 -7.19 90.06 1.30
C THR A 723 -7.00 90.42 -0.17
N LEU A 724 -7.52 89.60 -1.09
CA LEU A 724 -7.43 89.88 -2.53
C LEU A 724 -8.13 91.21 -2.86
N SER A 725 -7.33 92.21 -3.25
CA SER A 725 -7.80 93.58 -3.52
C SER A 725 -7.26 94.10 -4.87
N ASP A 726 -7.44 93.31 -5.92
CA ASP A 726 -7.05 93.69 -7.29
C ASP A 726 -8.19 94.47 -7.98
N ARG A 727 -7.87 95.57 -8.67
CA ARG A 727 -8.82 96.33 -9.49
C ARG A 727 -9.48 95.45 -10.55
N ASN A 728 -8.73 94.53 -11.14
CA ASN A 728 -9.23 93.61 -12.17
C ASN A 728 -10.14 92.51 -11.62
N ALA A 729 -10.12 92.28 -10.30
CA ALA A 729 -11.04 91.38 -9.62
C ALA A 729 -12.35 92.06 -9.18
N LYS A 730 -12.46 93.38 -9.35
CA LYS A 730 -13.60 94.20 -8.90
C LYS A 730 -14.30 94.88 -10.08
N THR A 731 -15.59 95.14 -9.93
CA THR A 731 -16.42 95.84 -10.93
C THR A 731 -17.40 96.78 -10.23
N ASN A 732 -18.17 97.57 -11.00
CA ASN A 732 -19.18 98.51 -10.50
C ASN A 732 -18.62 99.61 -9.56
N PHE A 733 -17.51 100.24 -9.95
CA PHE A 733 -16.91 101.32 -9.17
C PHE A 733 -17.82 102.57 -9.14
N VAL A 734 -18.08 103.08 -7.93
CA VAL A 734 -18.82 104.33 -7.68
C VAL A 734 -17.93 105.26 -6.86
N ALA A 735 -17.89 106.55 -7.20
CA ALA A 735 -17.15 107.54 -6.43
C ALA A 735 -17.84 107.82 -5.08
N LEU A 736 -17.07 107.93 -4.01
CA LEU A 736 -17.57 108.20 -2.66
C LEU A 736 -17.35 109.68 -2.28
N ASP A 737 -18.31 110.27 -1.56
CA ASP A 737 -18.14 111.56 -0.91
C ASP A 737 -17.46 111.35 0.46
N ALA A 738 -16.19 111.72 0.54
CA ALA A 738 -15.36 111.48 1.70
C ALA A 738 -15.81 112.29 2.94
N GLN A 739 -16.36 113.50 2.75
CA GLN A 739 -16.85 114.32 3.87
C GLN A 739 -18.14 113.74 4.45
N ASP A 740 -19.07 113.28 3.60
CA ASP A 740 -20.29 112.59 4.05
C ASP A 740 -19.95 111.31 4.82
N ILE A 741 -19.01 110.50 4.32
CA ILE A 741 -18.55 109.30 5.04
C ILE A 741 -17.95 109.66 6.41
N LEU A 742 -17.12 110.71 6.50
CA LEU A 742 -16.58 111.19 7.78
C LEU A 742 -17.71 111.62 8.74
N GLU A 743 -18.71 112.36 8.27
CA GLU A 743 -19.80 112.85 9.10
C GLU A 743 -20.65 111.71 9.66
N ARG A 744 -20.91 110.68 8.85
CA ARG A 744 -21.62 109.47 9.27
C ARG A 744 -20.78 108.67 10.26
N LEU A 745 -19.48 108.49 9.99
CA LEU A 745 -18.55 107.80 10.90
C LEU A 745 -18.46 108.51 12.25
N ALA A 746 -18.35 109.84 12.25
CA ALA A 746 -18.24 110.65 13.47
C ALA A 746 -19.49 110.58 14.36
N LYS A 747 -20.65 110.26 13.79
CA LYS A 747 -21.92 110.06 14.54
C LYS A 747 -22.12 108.62 14.99
N MET A 748 -21.42 107.66 14.37
CA MET A 748 -21.60 106.25 14.63
C MET A 748 -20.98 105.86 15.99
N PRO A 749 -21.69 105.11 16.84
CA PRO A 749 -21.14 104.62 18.09
C PRO A 749 -19.97 103.65 17.88
N VAL A 750 -18.83 103.94 18.51
CA VAL A 750 -17.72 102.99 18.68
C VAL A 750 -17.65 102.64 20.16
N LEU A 751 -17.90 101.38 20.49
CA LEU A 751 -18.03 100.93 21.87
C LEU A 751 -16.93 99.93 22.22
N GLY A 752 -16.55 99.90 23.49
CA GLY A 752 -15.75 98.81 24.04
C GLY A 752 -16.68 97.67 24.43
N TRP A 753 -16.40 96.44 24.01
CA TRP A 753 -17.28 95.29 24.23
C TRP A 753 -16.49 93.99 24.44
N ASN A 754 -17.16 92.95 24.91
CA ASN A 754 -16.66 91.57 24.93
C ASN A 754 -17.74 90.66 24.36
N TYR A 755 -17.36 89.53 23.76
CA TYR A 755 -18.36 88.55 23.33
C TYR A 755 -19.05 87.94 24.54
N LYS A 756 -20.35 87.58 24.41
CA LYS A 756 -21.09 86.88 25.46
C LYS A 756 -20.46 85.54 25.86
N SER A 757 -19.74 84.90 24.94
CA SER A 757 -18.98 83.67 25.15
C SER A 757 -17.60 83.89 25.79
N GLN A 758 -17.10 85.13 25.82
CA GLN A 758 -15.86 85.46 26.51
C GLN A 758 -16.15 85.71 27.99
N HIS A 759 -15.97 84.66 28.78
CA HIS A 759 -16.24 84.67 30.21
C HIS A 759 -15.25 85.54 31.01
N ASP A 760 -14.05 85.76 30.48
CA ASP A 760 -13.10 86.70 31.06
C ASP A 760 -13.46 88.14 30.64
N ALA A 761 -14.04 88.89 31.58
CA ALA A 761 -14.46 90.27 31.38
C ALA A 761 -13.29 91.26 31.18
N SER A 762 -12.04 90.84 31.43
CA SER A 762 -10.85 91.64 31.16
C SER A 762 -10.51 91.71 29.67
N VAL A 763 -10.98 90.74 28.87
CA VAL A 763 -10.82 90.76 27.41
C VAL A 763 -11.78 91.80 26.83
N ARG A 764 -11.22 92.89 26.30
CA ARG A 764 -11.99 93.98 25.69
C ARG A 764 -11.61 94.16 24.23
N HIS A 765 -12.63 94.25 23.39
CA HIS A 765 -12.54 94.67 22.00
C HIS A 765 -13.10 96.09 21.88
N ILE A 766 -12.73 96.77 20.81
CA ILE A 766 -13.27 98.08 20.44
C ILE A 766 -13.72 98.01 18.99
N GLY A 767 -14.92 98.52 18.71
CA GLY A 767 -15.44 98.56 17.35
C GLY A 767 -16.93 98.91 17.30
N PRO A 768 -17.46 99.18 16.11
CA PRO A 768 -18.89 99.40 15.91
C PRO A 768 -19.69 98.09 15.97
N MET A 769 -21.00 98.22 16.13
CA MET A 769 -21.92 97.10 15.92
C MET A 769 -22.29 97.01 14.43
N ALA A 770 -22.43 95.81 13.91
CA ALA A 770 -22.67 95.59 12.48
C ALA A 770 -23.94 96.27 11.95
N GLN A 771 -24.98 96.35 12.77
CA GLN A 771 -26.24 97.00 12.43
C GLN A 771 -26.04 98.51 12.22
N ASP A 772 -25.41 99.19 13.18
CA ASP A 772 -25.13 100.63 13.12
C ASP A 772 -24.20 100.96 11.94
N PHE A 773 -23.19 100.11 11.70
CA PHE A 773 -22.27 100.24 10.57
C PHE A 773 -22.99 100.11 9.23
N ASN A 774 -23.89 99.13 9.11
CA ASN A 774 -24.67 99.00 7.88
C ASN A 774 -25.66 100.17 7.69
N GLU A 775 -26.34 100.62 8.74
CA GLU A 775 -27.27 101.74 8.66
C GLU A 775 -26.57 103.01 8.17
N ALA A 776 -25.34 103.25 8.64
CA ALA A 776 -24.54 104.40 8.23
C ALA A 776 -24.03 104.30 6.78
N PHE A 777 -23.53 103.14 6.34
CA PHE A 777 -22.73 103.02 5.11
C PHE A 777 -23.34 102.16 4.00
N GLY A 778 -24.39 101.39 4.28
CA GLY A 778 -25.09 100.56 3.29
C GLY A 778 -24.34 99.30 2.83
N VAL A 779 -23.12 99.05 3.32
CA VAL A 779 -22.26 97.90 2.97
C VAL A 779 -22.46 96.69 3.88
N GLY A 780 -22.00 95.51 3.45
CA GLY A 780 -22.19 94.24 4.17
C GLY A 780 -23.33 93.37 3.64
N GLN A 781 -23.18 92.05 3.79
CA GLN A 781 -24.14 91.06 3.31
C GLN A 781 -25.11 90.65 4.41
N PRO A 782 -26.42 90.53 4.12
CA PRO A 782 -27.38 90.00 5.09
C PRO A 782 -27.15 88.51 5.34
N ASP A 783 -27.44 88.07 6.56
CA ASP A 783 -27.56 86.66 6.89
C ASP A 783 -28.80 86.03 6.22
N LYS A 784 -29.00 84.72 6.42
CA LYS A 784 -30.15 84.00 5.83
C LYS A 784 -31.50 84.54 6.30
N ALA A 785 -31.56 85.21 7.44
CA ALA A 785 -32.78 85.82 7.98
C ALA A 785 -32.97 87.26 7.50
N GLY A 786 -32.07 87.79 6.66
CA GLY A 786 -32.11 89.16 6.16
C GLY A 786 -31.39 90.18 7.05
N GLU A 787 -30.83 89.75 8.18
CA GLU A 787 -30.21 90.62 9.18
C GLU A 787 -28.73 90.82 8.89
N LYS A 788 -28.23 92.05 8.96
CA LYS A 788 -26.81 92.37 8.68
C LYS A 788 -26.00 92.36 9.96
N ARG A 789 -25.47 91.18 10.30
CA ARG A 789 -24.74 90.90 11.55
C ARG A 789 -23.22 90.88 11.43
N PHE A 790 -22.69 91.09 10.22
CA PHE A 790 -21.27 90.95 9.93
C PHE A 790 -20.71 92.21 9.28
N ILE A 791 -19.53 92.62 9.73
CA ILE A 791 -18.72 93.65 9.08
C ILE A 791 -17.57 92.94 8.37
N ASN A 792 -17.39 93.19 7.08
CA ASN A 792 -16.20 92.73 6.36
C ASN A 792 -15.05 93.71 6.67
N SER A 793 -13.86 93.20 7.00
CA SER A 793 -12.72 94.06 7.33
C SER A 793 -12.35 95.01 6.19
N VAL A 794 -12.52 94.60 4.92
CA VAL A 794 -12.28 95.47 3.75
C VAL A 794 -13.24 96.65 3.72
N ASP A 795 -14.49 96.45 4.13
CA ASP A 795 -15.50 97.52 4.18
C ASP A 795 -15.16 98.52 5.30
N GLU A 796 -14.80 98.02 6.48
CA GLU A 796 -14.37 98.85 7.63
C GLU A 796 -13.11 99.66 7.32
N GLU A 797 -12.09 99.02 6.75
CA GLU A 797 -10.85 99.67 6.31
C GLU A 797 -11.12 100.72 5.21
N GLY A 798 -11.98 100.40 4.25
CA GLY A 798 -12.38 101.31 3.18
C GLY A 798 -13.07 102.58 3.71
N VAL A 799 -14.01 102.41 4.65
CA VAL A 799 -14.67 103.54 5.33
C VAL A 799 -13.67 104.37 6.12
N ALA A 800 -12.74 103.73 6.85
CA ALA A 800 -11.72 104.45 7.60
C ALA A 800 -10.82 105.29 6.69
N LEU A 801 -10.34 104.74 5.57
CA LEU A 801 -9.53 105.46 4.59
C LEU A 801 -10.30 106.63 3.95
N ALA A 802 -11.57 106.42 3.58
CA ALA A 802 -12.42 107.48 3.04
C ALA A 802 -12.68 108.59 4.07
N ALA A 803 -12.95 108.24 5.33
CA ALA A 803 -13.13 109.21 6.40
C ALA A 803 -11.85 110.00 6.70
N ILE A 804 -10.67 109.38 6.64
CA ILE A 804 -9.37 110.07 6.75
C ILE A 804 -9.21 111.10 5.62
N GLN A 805 -9.58 110.75 4.39
CA GLN A 805 -9.59 111.70 3.27
C GLN A 805 -10.55 112.85 3.53
N GLY A 806 -11.77 112.56 4.01
CA GLY A 806 -12.75 113.58 4.38
C GLY A 806 -12.26 114.49 5.50
N LEU A 807 -11.54 113.93 6.49
CA LEU A 807 -10.97 114.69 7.59
C LEU A 807 -9.89 115.64 7.08
N ASN A 808 -9.01 115.17 6.19
CA ASN A 808 -8.01 116.01 5.57
C ASN A 808 -8.65 117.15 4.75
N GLN A 809 -9.69 116.85 3.96
CA GLN A 809 -10.44 117.87 3.20
C GLN A 809 -11.03 118.93 4.14
N LYS A 810 -11.70 118.51 5.22
CA LYS A 810 -12.27 119.42 6.21
C LYS A 810 -11.21 120.26 6.92
N LEU A 811 -10.04 119.68 7.22
CA LEU A 811 -8.91 120.39 7.82
C LEU A 811 -8.33 121.43 6.86
N GLU A 812 -8.13 121.10 5.59
CA GLU A 812 -7.63 122.03 4.57
C GLU A 812 -8.61 123.19 4.35
N GLU A 813 -9.91 122.92 4.27
CA GLU A 813 -10.94 123.95 4.17
C GLU A 813 -10.95 124.87 5.39
N THR A 814 -10.86 124.28 6.59
CA THR A 814 -10.78 125.04 7.85
C THR A 814 -9.49 125.87 7.92
N ALA A 815 -8.36 125.33 7.47
CA ALA A 815 -7.08 126.03 7.44
C ALA A 815 -7.13 127.21 6.47
N LYS A 816 -7.61 127.01 5.23
CA LYS A 816 -7.81 128.08 4.25
C LYS A 816 -8.75 129.17 4.79
N ALA A 817 -9.84 128.79 5.45
CA ALA A 817 -10.75 129.75 6.06
C ALA A 817 -10.09 130.56 7.20
N LYS A 818 -9.25 129.91 8.01
CA LYS A 818 -8.47 130.58 9.05
C LYS A 818 -7.38 131.48 8.47
N ASP A 819 -6.64 131.06 7.45
CA ASP A 819 -5.63 131.88 6.78
C ASP A 819 -6.26 133.13 6.14
N ALA A 820 -7.42 132.97 5.49
CA ALA A 820 -8.19 134.11 4.99
C ALA A 820 -8.63 135.06 6.12
N THR A 821 -8.99 134.51 7.28
CA THR A 821 -9.34 135.30 8.47
C THR A 821 -8.11 136.01 9.06
N ILE A 822 -6.96 135.35 9.11
CA ILE A 822 -5.68 135.91 9.58
C ILE A 822 -5.25 137.05 8.66
N GLN A 823 -5.26 136.85 7.33
CA GLN A 823 -4.98 137.91 6.36
C GLN A 823 -5.91 139.12 6.54
N LEU A 824 -7.21 138.87 6.77
CA LEU A 824 -8.17 139.94 7.04
C LEU A 824 -7.87 140.68 8.36
N LEU A 825 -7.46 139.96 9.40
CA LEU A 825 -7.08 140.54 10.69
C LEU A 825 -5.76 141.32 10.60
N GLU A 826 -4.75 140.82 9.89
CA GLU A 826 -3.48 141.51 9.60
C GLU A 826 -3.75 142.82 8.83
N GLN A 827 -4.55 142.78 7.76
CA GLN A 827 -4.97 143.98 7.03
C GLN A 827 -5.75 144.99 7.89
N ARG A 828 -6.43 144.53 8.94
CA ARG A 828 -7.16 145.39 9.87
C ARG A 828 -6.21 145.99 10.91
N LEU A 829 -5.22 145.21 11.37
CA LEU A 829 -4.16 145.66 12.28
C LEU A 829 -3.29 146.72 11.61
N GLU A 830 -2.86 146.48 10.37
CA GLU A 830 -2.05 147.40 9.57
C GLU A 830 -2.79 148.73 9.31
N ARG A 831 -4.12 148.67 9.08
CA ARG A 831 -4.97 149.88 9.01
C ARG A 831 -5.09 150.64 10.32
N LEU A 832 -5.03 149.95 11.47
CA LEU A 832 -5.06 150.57 12.79
C LEU A 832 -3.70 151.17 13.14
N GLU A 833 -2.60 150.50 12.80
CA GLU A 833 -1.24 151.01 12.96
C GLU A 833 -0.99 152.24 12.07
N GLN A 834 -1.43 152.23 10.80
CA GLN A 834 -1.41 153.41 9.93
C GLN A 834 -2.25 154.58 10.47
N ARG A 835 -3.30 154.31 11.25
CA ARG A 835 -4.08 155.35 11.95
C ARG A 835 -3.36 155.91 13.17
N MET A 836 -2.43 155.16 13.77
CA MET A 836 -1.62 155.59 14.91
C MET A 836 -0.32 156.30 14.49
N GLU A 837 0.23 155.98 13.31
CA GLU A 837 1.47 156.61 12.80
C GLU A 837 1.26 157.92 12.02
N ASN A 838 0.02 158.37 11.81
CA ASN A 838 -0.25 159.64 11.13
C ASN A 838 -0.40 160.80 12.15
N PRO A 839 0.59 161.72 12.29
CA PRO A 839 0.62 162.71 13.36
C PRO A 839 0.05 164.07 12.89
N ASP A 840 -1.16 164.09 12.34
CA ASP A 840 -1.89 165.34 12.06
C ASP A 840 -3.40 165.16 12.26
N TRP A 841 -3.84 165.38 13.50
CA TRP A 841 -5.16 165.91 13.83
C TRP A 841 -5.19 166.44 15.27
N GLN A 842 -4.48 167.56 15.50
CA GLN A 842 -4.90 168.53 16.52
C GLN A 842 -6.02 169.37 15.91
N MET A 843 -7.22 169.29 16.49
CA MET A 843 -7.78 170.25 17.46
C MET A 843 -8.28 171.53 16.80
N GLU A 844 -9.59 171.76 16.94
CA GLU A 844 -10.14 172.98 17.53
C GLU A 844 -11.64 172.74 17.76
N ASP A 845 -12.29 173.20 18.82
CA ASP A 845 -11.90 173.52 20.19
C ASP A 845 -13.21 173.86 20.92
N GLY A 846 -13.14 174.01 22.23
CA GLY A 846 -14.04 174.98 22.86
C GLY A 846 -14.44 174.69 24.30
N LYS A 847 -13.47 174.59 25.22
CA LYS A 847 -13.50 175.28 26.52
C LYS A 847 -12.28 174.93 27.40
N THR A 848 -11.51 175.98 27.66
CA THR A 848 -10.38 176.15 28.57
C THR A 848 -10.80 176.17 30.04
N SER A 849 -10.08 175.44 30.91
CA SER A 849 -9.24 175.98 32.01
C SER A 849 -8.84 174.90 33.04
N GLN A 850 -7.53 174.60 33.06
CA GLN A 850 -6.65 174.22 34.18
C GLN A 850 -7.26 173.73 35.51
N HIS A 851 -6.99 172.47 35.87
CA HIS A 851 -5.89 172.16 36.80
C HIS A 851 -5.29 170.77 36.54
#